data_AF-A0AA42CF35-F1
#
_entry.id   AF-A0AA42CF35-F1
#
_cell.length_a   1.000
_cell.length_b   1.000
_cell.length_c   1.000
_cell.angle_alpha   90.00
_cell.angle_beta   90.00
_cell.angle_gamma   90.00
#
_symmetry.space_group_name_H-M   'P 1'
#
loop_
_entity.id
_entity.type
_entity.pdbx_description
1 polymer ?
#
loop_
_entity_poly.entity_id
_entity_poly.type
_entity_poly.pdbx_seq_one_letter_code
_entity_poly.pdbx_strand_id
1 'polypeptide(L)'
;MPVQVSYPGVYIDEQLSGSNTITPVSTSTAAFIGMARLGRLDTPTRVTNLTAFQKLYGTDASMGELVPQVGQFFLNGGSTAWITRIADATAAAAAVTLANEAGQPVLTLTALDAGTDGNLIRAEIDYDTPNPESSFNLTLYRRVVGPTGTVTRTGLETFTDLSINPASGRFIETVVNANSALVSVAVNGPAVAGIVAGVEGVSFSGLIFPVLDADAHTAIALRFGNNPAATRSITISLDGQPAIPVTFAQEVDLPTFLTGLTNAINTRLTTSGLIGTVTVTLRTQPNSVTGGRLLEIRSAGGGVVVSAAPPNDAASLLQLGVANGGLEISRWSRARPAPTGLVAHVHGAADDLQRLRSLASATQGQLASWTLTDPAFGANHTQAVAFTFPAQPMYAGTTFVPAAADTVVGSLLNVRQNLGLLATSIAANSANRWSARTQALRLALTPRFEGSDAGFDSRLTSAGGFDIGAAGELFEPPALPTDPTAYNVRAYTVGQTGGAGGAGPFQSASVAGNNGGFPQLADYEAAFAAIDREVDIFNIMVLPRALGQSDAIRTQLWGPASAFCQQRRAFLIVDPPSDNNAWADVNQATDPGTGIAPLRIGITLDHAAIYWPRLLAVVDGVQRAIDPSGTQAGLYARIDSSRGVWKAPAGLEANLLGVLGVEHRMTDADNGIINPQAVNALRIFPNGIVSWGARTMAGFDNSGNDDFKYVPVRRLTLLIEESLYRGLRFAVFEPNDEPLWARIRLAAGGFMNNLFRQGAFKGAKSSDAYFVKCDAETTTQNDIDLGIVNVVVGFAPLKPAEFVIVVIRQIAGQVQV
;
A
#
# COMPACT_ATOMS: atom_id res chain seq x y z
N MET A 1 14.31 43.67 -38.50
CA MET A 1 14.77 45.01 -38.91
C MET A 1 13.79 46.02 -38.35
N PRO A 2 14.20 47.18 -37.82
CA PRO A 2 13.24 48.20 -37.40
C PRO A 2 12.38 48.59 -38.61
N VAL A 3 11.06 48.66 -38.45
CA VAL A 3 10.12 48.98 -39.53
C VAL A 3 10.43 50.40 -40.04
N GLN A 4 10.87 50.52 -41.30
CA GLN A 4 11.11 51.83 -41.92
C GLN A 4 9.76 52.40 -42.40
N VAL A 5 9.21 53.34 -41.64
CA VAL A 5 7.91 53.95 -41.91
C VAL A 5 8.05 55.08 -42.95
N SER A 6 7.26 55.01 -44.03
CA SER A 6 7.33 55.96 -45.16
C SER A 6 6.03 56.74 -45.42
N TYR A 7 4.96 56.49 -44.66
CA TYR A 7 3.70 57.23 -44.72
C TYR A 7 2.89 57.11 -43.41
N PRO A 8 1.92 58.01 -43.14
CA PRO A 8 1.09 57.94 -41.94
C PRO A 8 0.19 56.69 -41.96
N GLY A 9 0.32 55.81 -40.97
CA GLY A 9 -0.45 54.57 -40.82
C GLY A 9 -0.14 53.84 -39.51
N VAL A 10 -0.89 52.79 -39.19
CA VAL A 10 -0.61 51.90 -38.05
C VAL A 10 0.30 50.77 -38.53
N TYR A 11 1.50 50.66 -37.95
CA TYR A 11 2.45 49.58 -38.21
C TYR A 11 2.44 48.62 -37.01
N ILE A 12 2.28 47.33 -37.26
CA ILE A 12 2.34 46.28 -36.24
C ILE A 12 3.74 45.64 -36.32
N ASP A 13 4.56 45.85 -35.29
CA ASP A 13 5.80 45.11 -35.05
C ASP A 13 5.47 43.96 -34.10
N GLU A 14 5.22 42.77 -34.65
CA GLU A 14 5.06 41.56 -33.85
C GLU A 14 6.44 41.11 -33.35
N GLN A 15 6.86 41.68 -32.23
CA GLN A 15 7.94 41.09 -31.44
C GLN A 15 7.38 39.84 -30.75
N LEU A 16 7.67 38.67 -31.33
CA LEU A 16 7.47 37.37 -30.67
C LEU A 16 8.32 37.33 -29.39
N SER A 17 7.72 37.83 -28.31
CA SER A 17 8.26 37.85 -26.96
C SER A 17 7.99 36.50 -26.31
N GLY A 18 8.68 35.47 -26.81
CA GLY A 18 8.76 34.17 -26.17
C GLY A 18 10.21 33.90 -25.82
N SER A 19 10.75 34.53 -24.77
CA SER A 19 12.06 34.11 -24.26
C SER A 19 11.90 32.73 -23.61
N ASN A 20 12.28 31.69 -24.34
CA ASN A 20 12.39 30.34 -23.80
C ASN A 20 13.61 30.29 -22.86
N THR A 21 13.41 30.73 -21.62
CA THR A 21 14.47 30.72 -20.60
C THR A 21 14.71 29.29 -20.15
N ILE A 22 15.95 28.82 -20.26
CA ILE A 22 16.36 27.50 -19.76
C ILE A 22 16.66 27.61 -18.26
N THR A 23 15.96 26.81 -17.46
CA THR A 23 16.18 26.69 -16.01
C THR A 23 17.18 25.56 -15.75
N PRO A 24 18.19 25.74 -14.87
CA PRO A 24 19.08 24.65 -14.49
C PRO A 24 18.29 23.50 -13.85
N VAL A 25 18.65 22.27 -14.20
CA VAL A 25 18.12 21.07 -13.53
C VAL A 25 18.70 20.90 -12.12
N SER A 26 18.09 20.02 -11.33
CA SER A 26 18.67 19.56 -10.06
C SER A 26 20.07 18.99 -10.28
N THR A 27 20.99 19.19 -9.33
CA THR A 27 22.36 18.65 -9.37
C THR A 27 22.61 17.54 -8.35
N SER A 28 21.69 17.34 -7.41
CA SER A 28 21.90 16.54 -6.21
C SER A 28 20.74 15.62 -5.84
N THR A 29 19.86 15.31 -6.79
CA THR A 29 18.84 14.28 -6.60
C THR A 29 19.51 12.91 -6.65
N ALA A 30 19.52 12.18 -5.53
CA ALA A 30 20.17 10.87 -5.46
C ALA A 30 19.22 9.72 -5.82
N ALA A 31 19.73 8.65 -6.40
CA ALA A 31 19.04 7.37 -6.55
C ALA A 31 19.77 6.33 -5.70
N PHE A 32 19.07 5.75 -4.73
CA PHE A 32 19.54 4.66 -3.88
C PHE A 32 18.87 3.36 -4.31
N ILE A 33 19.68 2.33 -4.58
CA ILE A 33 19.19 1.00 -4.92
C ILE A 33 19.79 0.01 -3.93
N GLY A 34 18.97 -0.60 -3.09
CA GLY A 34 19.46 -1.52 -2.06
C GLY A 34 18.36 -2.25 -1.31
N MET A 35 18.76 -3.08 -0.34
CA MET A 35 17.84 -3.85 0.49
C MET A 35 17.34 -3.05 1.69
N ALA A 36 16.05 -3.17 1.98
CA ALA A 36 15.40 -2.68 3.20
C ALA A 36 14.40 -3.73 3.70
N ARG A 37 14.01 -3.63 4.97
CA ARG A 37 13.01 -4.54 5.56
C ARG A 37 11.59 -4.21 5.12
N LEU A 38 11.26 -2.93 5.02
CA LEU A 38 9.95 -2.41 4.65
C LEU A 38 10.00 -1.67 3.31
N GLY A 39 8.82 -1.45 2.71
CA GLY A 39 8.63 -0.67 1.49
C GLY A 39 8.40 -1.54 0.25
N ARG A 40 7.81 -0.95 -0.80
CA ARG A 40 7.47 -1.68 -2.02
C ARG A 40 8.72 -2.13 -2.78
N LEU A 41 8.75 -3.39 -3.19
CA LEU A 41 9.83 -3.95 -4.00
C LEU A 41 9.79 -3.37 -5.42
N ASP A 42 10.96 -3.14 -6.01
CA ASP A 42 11.19 -2.77 -7.41
C ASP A 42 10.45 -1.50 -7.88
N THR A 43 9.97 -0.69 -6.94
CA THR A 43 9.20 0.52 -7.21
C THR A 43 9.99 1.75 -6.75
N PRO A 44 10.56 2.55 -7.68
CA PRO A 44 11.26 3.78 -7.34
C PRO A 44 10.34 4.77 -6.61
N THR A 45 10.63 5.07 -5.36
CA THR A 45 9.80 5.95 -4.54
C THR A 45 10.57 7.20 -4.13
N ARG A 46 9.99 8.38 -4.39
CA ARG A 46 10.60 9.66 -4.04
C ARG A 46 10.41 9.99 -2.56
N VAL A 47 11.50 10.35 -1.90
CA VAL A 47 11.53 10.86 -0.53
C VAL A 47 12.27 12.20 -0.47
N THR A 48 11.78 13.13 0.34
CA THR A 48 12.30 14.51 0.42
C THR A 48 12.96 14.83 1.76
N ASN A 49 12.92 13.91 2.72
CA ASN A 49 13.59 14.01 4.01
C ASN A 49 13.70 12.63 4.68
N LEU A 50 14.49 12.57 5.75
CA LEU A 50 14.73 11.34 6.50
C LEU A 50 13.46 10.77 7.14
N THR A 51 12.56 11.61 7.67
CA THR A 51 11.32 11.16 8.30
C THR A 51 10.40 10.47 7.29
N ALA A 52 10.29 11.01 6.07
CA ALA A 52 9.53 10.40 4.98
C ALA A 52 10.12 9.04 4.59
N PHE A 53 11.45 8.94 4.52
CA PHE A 53 12.14 7.67 4.30
C PHE A 53 11.83 6.65 5.41
N GLN A 54 12.02 7.02 6.68
CA GLN A 54 11.81 6.13 7.82
C GLN A 54 10.35 5.66 7.94
N LYS A 55 9.38 6.48 7.52
CA LYS A 55 7.97 6.09 7.48
C LYS A 55 7.69 4.96 6.47
N LEU A 56 8.41 4.94 5.35
CA LEU A 56 8.20 3.99 4.26
C LEU A 56 9.08 2.73 4.40
N TYR A 57 10.35 2.91 4.77
CA TYR A 57 11.36 1.85 4.77
C TYR A 57 11.81 1.42 6.17
N GLY A 58 11.33 2.09 7.22
CA GLY A 58 11.70 1.83 8.60
C GLY A 58 13.08 2.39 8.99
N THR A 59 13.49 2.07 10.21
CA THR A 59 14.82 2.42 10.76
C THR A 59 15.73 1.19 10.92
N ASP A 60 15.25 0.02 10.51
CA ASP A 60 15.93 -1.26 10.69
C ASP A 60 17.04 -1.44 9.64
N ALA A 61 18.30 -1.44 10.08
CA ALA A 61 19.46 -1.62 9.22
C ALA A 61 19.94 -3.09 9.14
N SER A 62 19.15 -4.08 9.58
CA SER A 62 19.50 -5.50 9.51
C SER A 62 19.64 -6.02 8.08
N MET A 63 18.97 -5.40 7.11
CA MET A 63 18.98 -5.83 5.71
C MET A 63 20.17 -5.30 4.90
N GLY A 64 21.02 -4.46 5.49
CA GLY A 64 22.18 -3.87 4.82
C GLY A 64 22.30 -2.37 5.08
N GLU A 65 23.07 -1.71 4.22
CA GLU A 65 23.49 -0.32 4.43
C GLU A 65 22.56 0.73 3.82
N LEU A 66 21.45 0.35 3.17
CA LEU A 66 20.52 1.31 2.58
C LEU A 66 20.02 2.33 3.61
N VAL A 67 19.53 1.85 4.76
CA VAL A 67 19.02 2.71 5.84
C VAL A 67 20.08 3.67 6.38
N PRO A 68 21.27 3.22 6.82
CA PRO A 68 22.29 4.15 7.32
C PRO A 68 22.84 5.08 6.24
N GLN A 69 23.00 4.64 4.98
CA GLN A 69 23.51 5.49 3.91
C GLN A 69 22.52 6.58 3.48
N VAL A 70 21.22 6.28 3.40
CA VAL A 70 20.17 7.30 3.16
C VAL A 70 20.10 8.27 4.35
N GLY A 71 20.27 7.77 5.58
CA GLY A 71 20.43 8.59 6.78
C GLY A 71 21.58 9.60 6.64
N GLN A 72 22.77 9.11 6.26
CA GLN A 72 23.95 9.95 6.06
C GLN A 72 23.76 10.97 4.93
N PHE A 73 23.08 10.61 3.85
CA PHE A 73 22.76 11.52 2.75
C PHE A 73 21.98 12.73 3.24
N PHE A 74 20.87 12.51 3.95
CA PHE A 74 20.05 13.61 4.48
C PHE A 74 20.80 14.41 5.55
N LEU A 75 21.55 13.74 6.44
CA LEU A 75 22.36 14.42 7.46
C LEU A 75 23.44 15.32 6.85
N ASN A 76 23.98 14.95 5.69
CA ASN A 76 25.04 15.70 5.04
C ASN A 76 24.56 16.77 4.07
N GLY A 77 23.24 17.00 3.95
CA GLY A 77 22.65 18.09 3.15
C GLY A 77 21.90 17.64 1.90
N GLY A 78 21.70 16.34 1.73
CA GLY A 78 20.79 15.79 0.71
C GLY A 78 19.35 16.26 0.91
N SER A 79 18.65 16.56 -0.18
CA SER A 79 17.30 17.16 -0.15
C SER A 79 16.22 16.30 -0.82
N THR A 80 16.59 15.43 -1.76
CA THR A 80 15.66 14.54 -2.46
C THR A 80 16.39 13.28 -2.87
N ALA A 81 15.77 12.13 -2.60
CA ALA A 81 16.25 10.83 -3.04
C ALA A 81 15.12 10.01 -3.65
N TRP A 82 15.46 9.21 -4.65
CA TRP A 82 14.66 8.09 -5.13
C TRP A 82 15.20 6.82 -4.49
N ILE A 83 14.32 6.05 -3.88
CA ILE A 83 14.67 4.79 -3.22
C ILE A 83 14.02 3.66 -4.00
N THR A 84 14.84 2.75 -4.50
CA THR A 84 14.38 1.49 -5.09
C THR A 84 14.81 0.36 -4.19
N ARG A 85 13.85 -0.19 -3.44
CA ARG A 85 14.09 -1.38 -2.63
C ARG A 85 14.13 -2.59 -3.54
N ILE A 86 15.21 -3.35 -3.47
CA ILE A 86 15.39 -4.59 -4.21
C ILE A 86 15.68 -5.75 -3.26
N ALA A 87 15.46 -6.96 -3.72
CA ALA A 87 15.85 -8.22 -3.10
C ALA A 87 15.99 -9.26 -4.23
N ASP A 88 16.55 -10.44 -3.93
CA ASP A 88 16.59 -11.50 -4.94
C ASP A 88 15.19 -12.08 -5.24
N ALA A 89 15.13 -12.90 -6.29
CA ALA A 89 13.90 -13.55 -6.75
C ALA A 89 13.22 -14.48 -5.71
N THR A 90 13.85 -14.75 -4.56
CA THR A 90 13.25 -15.55 -3.48
C THR A 90 12.45 -14.71 -2.49
N ALA A 91 12.49 -13.38 -2.62
CA ALA A 91 11.61 -12.48 -1.88
C ALA A 91 10.14 -12.74 -2.24
N ALA A 92 9.29 -12.80 -1.21
CA ALA A 92 7.88 -13.11 -1.38
C ALA A 92 7.00 -12.25 -0.47
N ALA A 93 5.86 -11.84 -1.00
CA ALA A 93 4.80 -11.24 -0.19
C ALA A 93 4.04 -12.31 0.58
N ALA A 94 3.66 -11.99 1.82
CA ALA A 94 2.78 -12.85 2.59
C ALA A 94 1.39 -12.86 1.94
N ALA A 95 0.76 -14.02 1.84
CA ALA A 95 -0.58 -14.14 1.27
C ALA A 95 -1.42 -15.19 1.99
N VAL A 96 -2.74 -15.06 1.89
CA VAL A 96 -3.68 -16.07 2.36
C VAL A 96 -4.96 -16.05 1.55
N THR A 97 -5.54 -17.23 1.29
CA THR A 97 -6.85 -17.37 0.67
C THR A 97 -7.89 -17.68 1.74
N LEU A 98 -8.83 -16.76 1.90
CA LEU A 98 -9.99 -16.89 2.78
C LEU A 98 -11.11 -17.65 2.08
N ALA A 99 -11.75 -18.54 2.84
CA ALA A 99 -12.91 -19.31 2.41
C ALA A 99 -14.22 -18.70 2.93
N ASN A 100 -15.33 -19.06 2.29
CA ASN A 100 -16.67 -18.81 2.81
C ASN A 100 -16.99 -19.73 3.99
N GLU A 101 -18.16 -19.54 4.62
CA GLU A 101 -18.62 -20.36 5.74
C GLU A 101 -18.79 -21.85 5.38
N ALA A 102 -18.88 -22.21 4.09
CA ALA A 102 -18.91 -23.58 3.60
C ALA A 102 -17.52 -24.17 3.27
N GLY A 103 -16.43 -23.45 3.56
CA GLY A 103 -15.06 -23.90 3.32
C GLY A 103 -14.57 -23.76 1.86
N GLN A 104 -15.31 -23.09 0.99
CA GLN A 104 -14.92 -22.85 -0.40
C GLN A 104 -14.10 -21.55 -0.52
N PRO A 105 -12.97 -21.53 -1.25
CA PRO A 105 -12.10 -20.36 -1.37
C PRO A 105 -12.78 -19.22 -2.16
N VAL A 106 -12.80 -18.01 -1.59
CA VAL A 106 -13.51 -16.86 -2.20
C VAL A 106 -12.66 -15.60 -2.34
N LEU A 107 -11.69 -15.35 -1.45
CA LEU A 107 -10.93 -14.10 -1.42
C LEU A 107 -9.48 -14.34 -1.03
N THR A 108 -8.54 -13.92 -1.87
CA THR A 108 -7.10 -13.91 -1.55
C THR A 108 -6.68 -12.52 -1.09
N LEU A 109 -6.00 -12.45 0.05
CA LEU A 109 -5.32 -11.27 0.56
C LEU A 109 -3.81 -11.45 0.35
N THR A 110 -3.15 -10.47 -0.24
CA THR A 110 -1.69 -10.47 -0.47
C THR A 110 -1.10 -9.18 0.07
N ALA A 111 -0.09 -9.28 0.94
CA ALA A 111 0.62 -8.12 1.45
C ALA A 111 1.21 -7.29 0.30
N LEU A 112 1.08 -5.96 0.36
CA LEU A 112 1.65 -5.08 -0.67
C LEU A 112 3.18 -5.07 -0.64
N ASP A 113 3.77 -5.20 0.55
CA ASP A 113 5.21 -5.26 0.74
C ASP A 113 5.66 -6.73 0.83
N ALA A 114 6.58 -7.11 -0.05
CA ALA A 114 7.31 -8.37 0.09
C ALA A 114 8.18 -8.34 1.35
N GLY A 115 8.28 -9.46 2.06
CA GLY A 115 9.08 -9.53 3.28
C GLY A 115 8.39 -10.22 4.45
N THR A 116 9.18 -10.51 5.48
CA THR A 116 8.73 -11.22 6.67
C THR A 116 7.71 -10.42 7.49
N ASP A 117 7.71 -9.09 7.36
CA ASP A 117 6.76 -8.20 8.05
C ASP A 117 5.33 -8.32 7.51
N GLY A 118 5.17 -8.80 6.27
CA GLY A 118 3.86 -9.19 5.74
C GLY A 118 3.18 -10.24 6.62
N ASN A 119 3.95 -11.14 7.25
CA ASN A 119 3.43 -12.18 8.15
C ASN A 119 2.82 -11.61 9.44
N LEU A 120 3.07 -10.34 9.77
CA LEU A 120 2.48 -9.67 10.92
C LEU A 120 1.06 -9.18 10.63
N ILE A 121 0.63 -9.15 9.37
CA ILE A 121 -0.69 -8.64 9.00
C ILE A 121 -1.78 -9.62 9.45
N ARG A 122 -2.85 -9.05 10.00
CA ARG A 122 -4.04 -9.73 10.48
C ARG A 122 -5.26 -9.12 9.79
N ALA A 123 -6.21 -9.98 9.43
CA ALA A 123 -7.48 -9.62 8.79
C ALA A 123 -8.66 -10.10 9.65
N GLU A 124 -9.47 -9.17 10.12
CA GLU A 124 -10.72 -9.44 10.83
C GLU A 124 -11.87 -9.27 9.85
N ILE A 125 -12.69 -10.31 9.70
CA ILE A 125 -13.93 -10.29 8.94
C ILE A 125 -15.08 -10.32 9.92
N ASP A 126 -16.05 -9.43 9.73
CA ASP A 126 -17.26 -9.43 10.53
C ASP A 126 -18.47 -9.05 9.69
N TYR A 127 -19.65 -9.53 10.06
CA TYR A 127 -20.91 -9.21 9.38
C TYR A 127 -21.70 -8.13 10.13
N ASP A 128 -21.05 -7.28 10.93
CA ASP A 128 -21.71 -6.17 11.62
C ASP A 128 -21.97 -5.01 10.65
N THR A 129 -22.87 -5.24 9.71
CA THR A 129 -23.24 -4.29 8.67
C THR A 129 -24.75 -4.01 8.72
N PRO A 130 -25.23 -2.97 8.02
CA PRO A 130 -26.67 -2.77 7.86
C PRO A 130 -27.37 -3.94 7.14
N ASN A 131 -26.64 -4.73 6.33
CA ASN A 131 -27.15 -5.89 5.61
C ASN A 131 -26.25 -7.13 5.78
N PRO A 132 -26.25 -7.78 6.97
CA PRO A 132 -25.31 -8.85 7.35
C PRO A 132 -25.36 -10.14 6.53
N GLU A 133 -26.30 -10.25 5.61
CA GLU A 133 -26.41 -11.39 4.68
C GLU A 133 -26.05 -11.01 3.23
N SER A 134 -25.47 -9.83 3.02
CA SER A 134 -25.04 -9.38 1.68
C SER A 134 -23.71 -8.64 1.69
N SER A 135 -23.35 -8.01 2.82
CA SER A 135 -22.11 -7.28 2.99
C SER A 135 -21.35 -7.74 4.24
N PHE A 136 -20.10 -7.30 4.36
CA PHE A 136 -19.21 -7.60 5.48
C PHE A 136 -18.21 -6.46 5.68
N ASN A 137 -17.58 -6.40 6.84
CA ASN A 137 -16.48 -5.48 7.12
C ASN A 137 -15.15 -6.24 7.05
N LEU A 138 -14.08 -5.53 6.67
CA LEU A 138 -12.70 -6.01 6.72
C LEU A 138 -11.88 -5.03 7.54
N THR A 139 -11.27 -5.50 8.63
CA THR A 139 -10.29 -4.74 9.40
C THR A 139 -8.91 -5.37 9.27
N LEU A 140 -7.92 -4.58 8.85
CA LEU A 140 -6.54 -4.99 8.68
C LEU A 140 -5.65 -4.27 9.68
N TYR A 141 -4.63 -4.95 10.20
CA TYR A 141 -3.60 -4.35 11.03
C TYR A 141 -2.37 -5.25 11.10
N ARG A 142 -1.23 -4.70 11.55
CA ARG A 142 -0.06 -5.49 11.94
C ARG A 142 -0.11 -5.79 13.44
N ARG A 143 0.03 -7.08 13.79
CA ARG A 143 0.14 -7.55 15.17
C ARG A 143 1.61 -7.50 15.60
N VAL A 144 1.93 -6.63 16.54
CA VAL A 144 3.29 -6.47 17.08
C VAL A 144 3.32 -6.87 18.55
N VAL A 145 4.20 -7.78 18.92
CA VAL A 145 4.40 -8.22 20.30
C VAL A 145 5.58 -7.44 20.89
N GLY A 146 5.31 -6.63 21.91
CA GLY A 146 6.33 -5.85 22.61
C GLY A 146 7.24 -6.71 23.49
N PRO A 147 8.33 -6.14 24.04
CA PRO A 147 9.30 -6.87 24.86
C PRO A 147 8.70 -7.53 26.11
N THR A 148 7.61 -6.98 26.63
CA THR A 148 6.85 -7.47 27.78
C THR A 148 5.80 -8.52 27.43
N GLY A 149 5.73 -8.96 26.17
CA GLY A 149 4.68 -9.85 25.65
C GLY A 149 3.37 -9.14 25.31
N THR A 150 3.27 -7.83 25.53
CA THR A 150 2.08 -7.03 25.23
C THR A 150 1.85 -6.97 23.72
N VAL A 151 0.66 -7.34 23.28
CA VAL A 151 0.28 -7.29 21.86
C VAL A 151 -0.29 -5.92 21.53
N THR A 152 0.19 -5.30 20.44
CA THR A 152 -0.28 -4.00 19.95
C THR A 152 -0.74 -4.11 18.49
N ARG A 153 -1.73 -3.30 18.12
CA ARG A 153 -2.18 -3.14 16.73
C ARG A 153 -1.50 -1.91 16.14
N THR A 154 -0.86 -2.07 15.00
CA THR A 154 -0.26 -0.95 14.26
C THR A 154 -0.77 -0.94 12.82
N GLY A 155 -0.89 0.26 12.22
CA GLY A 155 -1.41 0.41 10.85
C GLY A 155 -2.85 -0.10 10.69
N LEU A 156 -3.75 0.23 11.62
CA LEU A 156 -5.15 -0.19 11.57
C LEU A 156 -5.88 0.45 10.38
N GLU A 157 -6.50 -0.38 9.53
CA GLU A 157 -7.35 0.02 8.41
C GLU A 157 -8.70 -0.71 8.54
N THR A 158 -9.81 0.01 8.40
CA THR A 158 -11.16 -0.58 8.47
C THR A 158 -11.95 -0.20 7.21
N PHE A 159 -12.47 -1.22 6.53
CA PHE A 159 -13.32 -1.11 5.37
C PHE A 159 -14.69 -1.66 5.71
N THR A 160 -15.71 -0.80 5.67
CA THR A 160 -17.06 -1.18 6.08
C THR A 160 -17.96 -1.48 4.88
N ASP A 161 -18.98 -2.30 5.10
CA ASP A 161 -20.05 -2.58 4.11
C ASP A 161 -19.51 -2.99 2.72
N LEU A 162 -18.50 -3.86 2.71
CA LEU A 162 -17.91 -4.43 1.50
C LEU A 162 -18.82 -5.51 0.92
N SER A 163 -18.77 -5.68 -0.39
CA SER A 163 -19.52 -6.71 -1.12
C SER A 163 -18.60 -7.56 -1.99
N ILE A 164 -18.95 -8.85 -2.14
CA ILE A 164 -18.32 -9.77 -3.10
C ILE A 164 -18.97 -9.70 -4.49
N ASN A 165 -20.07 -8.95 -4.65
CA ASN A 165 -20.72 -8.74 -5.94
C ASN A 165 -19.91 -7.75 -6.80
N PRO A 166 -19.41 -8.15 -7.98
CA PRO A 166 -18.67 -7.26 -8.88
C PRO A 166 -19.47 -6.04 -9.37
N ALA A 167 -20.81 -6.10 -9.37
CA ALA A 167 -21.68 -4.99 -9.76
C ALA A 167 -21.91 -3.97 -8.62
N SER A 168 -21.46 -4.27 -7.40
CA SER A 168 -21.61 -3.36 -6.26
C SER A 168 -20.60 -2.22 -6.32
N GLY A 169 -21.04 -0.98 -6.05
CA GLY A 169 -20.13 0.14 -5.82
C GLY A 169 -19.22 -0.03 -4.58
N ARG A 170 -19.50 -1.03 -3.74
CA ARG A 170 -18.68 -1.45 -2.61
C ARG A 170 -17.95 -2.77 -2.85
N PHE A 171 -17.72 -3.13 -4.12
CA PHE A 171 -16.98 -4.34 -4.46
C PHE A 171 -15.59 -4.34 -3.82
N ILE A 172 -15.25 -5.43 -3.13
CA ILE A 172 -14.07 -5.52 -2.28
C ILE A 172 -12.76 -5.26 -3.03
N GLU A 173 -12.58 -5.78 -4.24
CA GLU A 173 -11.35 -5.51 -5.02
C GLU A 173 -11.20 -4.04 -5.34
N THR A 174 -12.27 -3.38 -5.78
CA THR A 174 -12.24 -1.96 -6.14
C THR A 174 -11.95 -1.10 -4.92
N VAL A 175 -12.63 -1.35 -3.80
CA VAL A 175 -12.51 -0.51 -2.60
C VAL A 175 -11.17 -0.72 -1.91
N VAL A 176 -10.75 -1.98 -1.69
CA VAL A 176 -9.55 -2.27 -0.90
C VAL A 176 -8.28 -2.01 -1.71
N ASN A 177 -8.21 -2.41 -2.99
CA ASN A 177 -7.00 -2.18 -3.81
C ASN A 177 -6.75 -0.68 -4.08
N ALA A 178 -7.78 0.16 -4.01
CA ALA A 178 -7.62 1.61 -4.15
C ALA A 178 -7.16 2.32 -2.88
N ASN A 179 -7.36 1.72 -1.69
CA ASN A 179 -7.26 2.44 -0.42
C ASN A 179 -6.40 1.77 0.67
N SER A 180 -6.09 0.48 0.57
CA SER A 180 -5.27 -0.20 1.57
C SER A 180 -3.78 0.10 1.38
N ALA A 181 -3.07 0.32 2.48
CA ALA A 181 -1.60 0.37 2.53
C ALA A 181 -0.97 -0.93 3.04
N LEU A 182 -1.78 -1.95 3.36
CA LEU A 182 -1.33 -3.24 3.88
C LEU A 182 -1.43 -4.36 2.86
N VAL A 183 -2.57 -4.52 2.17
CA VAL A 183 -2.83 -5.65 1.29
C VAL A 183 -3.50 -5.25 -0.02
N SER A 184 -3.23 -6.01 -1.08
CA SER A 184 -4.13 -6.13 -2.22
C SER A 184 -5.04 -7.35 -2.03
N VAL A 185 -6.20 -7.34 -2.68
CA VAL A 185 -7.20 -8.38 -2.59
C VAL A 185 -7.64 -8.82 -3.98
N ALA A 186 -7.90 -10.12 -4.12
CA ALA A 186 -8.40 -10.74 -5.34
C ALA A 186 -9.50 -11.75 -5.02
N VAL A 187 -10.66 -11.62 -5.65
CA VAL A 187 -11.79 -12.52 -5.55
C VAL A 187 -11.56 -13.70 -6.48
N ASN A 188 -11.81 -14.92 -5.99
CA ASN A 188 -11.74 -16.13 -6.80
C ASN A 188 -12.97 -16.21 -7.72
N GLY A 189 -12.93 -15.48 -8.83
CA GLY A 189 -14.04 -15.35 -9.79
C GLY A 189 -14.69 -16.69 -10.20
N PRO A 190 -13.92 -17.70 -10.64
CA PRO A 190 -14.47 -19.01 -11.00
C PRO A 190 -15.18 -19.71 -9.83
N ALA A 191 -14.59 -19.69 -8.64
CA ALA A 191 -15.21 -20.31 -7.47
C ALA A 191 -16.49 -19.57 -7.06
N VAL A 192 -16.43 -18.24 -6.99
CA VAL A 192 -17.58 -17.39 -6.65
C VAL A 192 -18.71 -17.55 -7.66
N ALA A 193 -18.41 -17.58 -8.97
CA ALA A 193 -19.41 -17.82 -10.01
C ALA A 193 -20.13 -19.17 -9.82
N GLY A 194 -19.38 -20.23 -9.50
CA GLY A 194 -19.97 -21.54 -9.20
C GLY A 194 -20.83 -21.55 -7.94
N ILE A 195 -20.45 -20.79 -6.90
CA ILE A 195 -21.20 -20.66 -5.64
C ILE A 195 -22.54 -19.96 -5.84
N VAL A 196 -22.58 -18.90 -6.66
CA VAL A 196 -23.79 -18.07 -6.85
C VAL A 196 -24.67 -18.52 -8.01
N ALA A 197 -24.18 -19.43 -8.87
CA ALA A 197 -24.91 -19.93 -10.03
C ALA A 197 -26.24 -20.60 -9.63
N GLY A 198 -27.34 -20.14 -10.22
CA GLY A 198 -28.68 -20.70 -9.95
C GLY A 198 -29.19 -20.47 -8.53
N VAL A 199 -28.49 -19.69 -7.71
CA VAL A 199 -28.93 -19.34 -6.36
C VAL A 199 -29.87 -18.15 -6.43
N GLU A 200 -31.07 -18.35 -5.88
CA GLU A 200 -32.10 -17.34 -5.76
C GLU A 200 -31.81 -16.41 -4.56
N GLY A 201 -32.15 -15.14 -4.69
CA GLY A 201 -32.17 -14.22 -3.55
C GLY A 201 -33.58 -14.12 -2.96
N VAL A 202 -33.65 -13.90 -1.65
CA VAL A 202 -34.90 -13.94 -0.89
C VAL A 202 -34.95 -12.84 0.16
N SER A 203 -36.11 -12.22 0.32
CA SER A 203 -36.44 -11.33 1.43
C SER A 203 -37.56 -11.97 2.25
N PHE A 204 -37.29 -12.23 3.53
CA PHE A 204 -38.25 -12.74 4.50
C PHE A 204 -38.80 -11.63 5.38
N SER A 205 -40.09 -11.72 5.71
CA SER A 205 -40.67 -10.95 6.80
C SER A 205 -40.01 -11.28 8.13
N GLY A 206 -39.90 -10.29 8.99
CA GLY A 206 -39.59 -10.47 10.40
C GLY A 206 -40.73 -11.14 11.16
N LEU A 207 -41.98 -10.93 10.72
CA LEU A 207 -43.15 -11.56 11.32
C LEU A 207 -43.30 -13.02 10.91
N ILE A 208 -43.73 -13.84 11.89
CA ILE A 208 -44.06 -15.25 11.72
C ILE A 208 -45.59 -15.38 11.76
N PHE A 209 -46.17 -15.76 10.64
CA PHE A 209 -47.61 -15.93 10.43
C PHE A 209 -48.08 -17.34 10.81
N PRO A 210 -49.34 -17.53 11.21
CA PRO A 210 -49.90 -18.84 11.55
C PRO A 210 -50.01 -19.76 10.32
N VAL A 211 -50.10 -21.07 10.56
CA VAL A 211 -50.19 -22.12 9.52
C VAL A 211 -51.48 -22.07 8.68
N LEU A 212 -52.61 -21.67 9.27
CA LEU A 212 -53.88 -21.59 8.55
C LEU A 212 -53.95 -20.30 7.72
N ASP A 213 -54.42 -20.43 6.48
CA ASP A 213 -54.53 -19.31 5.53
C ASP A 213 -55.45 -18.20 6.03
N ALA A 214 -56.59 -18.56 6.63
CA ALA A 214 -57.53 -17.61 7.19
C ALA A 214 -56.90 -16.77 8.31
N ASP A 215 -56.14 -17.41 9.21
CA ASP A 215 -55.51 -16.74 10.33
C ASP A 215 -54.34 -15.86 9.86
N ALA A 216 -53.58 -16.30 8.86
CA ALA A 216 -52.47 -15.52 8.30
C ALA A 216 -52.97 -14.32 7.51
N HIS A 217 -54.05 -14.48 6.75
CA HIS A 217 -54.74 -13.38 6.09
C HIS A 217 -55.25 -12.37 7.12
N THR A 218 -55.86 -12.83 8.20
CA THR A 218 -56.34 -11.97 9.30
C THR A 218 -55.19 -11.18 9.93
N ALA A 219 -54.06 -11.84 10.23
CA ALA A 219 -52.85 -11.18 10.74
C ALA A 219 -52.34 -10.07 9.80
N ILE A 220 -52.26 -10.37 8.49
CA ILE A 220 -51.84 -9.41 7.47
C ILE A 220 -52.84 -8.24 7.37
N ALA A 221 -54.14 -8.53 7.36
CA ALA A 221 -55.19 -7.51 7.26
C ALA A 221 -55.21 -6.57 8.47
N LEU A 222 -55.01 -7.09 9.68
CA LEU A 222 -54.94 -6.30 10.91
C LEU A 222 -53.81 -5.25 10.88
N ARG A 223 -52.71 -5.53 10.17
CA ARG A 223 -51.59 -4.59 10.02
C ARG A 223 -51.95 -3.39 9.15
N PHE A 224 -52.78 -3.59 8.14
CA PHE A 224 -53.21 -2.51 7.26
C PHE A 224 -54.39 -1.72 7.83
N GLY A 225 -55.18 -2.32 8.74
CA GLY A 225 -56.37 -1.72 9.34
C GLY A 225 -57.45 -1.34 8.31
N ASN A 226 -58.38 -0.46 8.70
CA ASN A 226 -59.37 0.15 7.79
C ASN A 226 -58.78 1.33 6.97
N ASN A 227 -57.46 1.43 6.83
CA ASN A 227 -56.78 2.59 6.26
C ASN A 227 -56.78 2.54 4.70
N PRO A 228 -56.75 3.71 4.01
CA PRO A 228 -56.76 3.78 2.55
C PRO A 228 -55.45 3.26 1.94
N ALA A 229 -55.44 3.06 0.61
CA ALA A 229 -54.35 2.44 -0.17
C ALA A 229 -52.92 3.00 0.07
N ALA A 230 -52.76 4.16 0.70
CA ALA A 230 -51.49 4.78 1.03
C ALA A 230 -50.64 4.02 2.07
N THR A 231 -51.21 3.05 2.82
CA THR A 231 -50.46 2.17 3.75
C THR A 231 -49.96 0.87 3.10
N ARG A 232 -50.23 0.65 1.80
CA ARG A 232 -49.97 -0.60 1.06
C ARG A 232 -48.89 -0.42 0.00
N SER A 233 -47.83 0.27 0.36
CA SER A 233 -46.62 0.39 -0.43
C SER A 233 -45.48 -0.45 0.17
N ILE A 234 -44.58 -0.91 -0.68
CA ILE A 234 -43.23 -1.33 -0.32
C ILE A 234 -42.25 -0.70 -1.30
N THR A 235 -41.02 -0.44 -0.89
CA THR A 235 -39.95 -0.02 -1.81
C THR A 235 -38.93 -1.13 -1.93
N ILE A 236 -38.74 -1.68 -3.14
CA ILE A 236 -37.99 -2.92 -3.39
C ILE A 236 -36.94 -2.73 -4.48
N SER A 237 -35.79 -3.38 -4.34
CA SER A 237 -34.67 -3.44 -5.28
C SER A 237 -34.31 -4.90 -5.56
N LEU A 238 -33.91 -5.19 -6.80
CA LEU A 238 -33.45 -6.52 -7.23
C LEU A 238 -32.00 -6.44 -7.72
N ASP A 239 -31.14 -7.28 -7.16
CA ASP A 239 -29.76 -7.50 -7.57
C ASP A 239 -28.93 -6.21 -7.78
N GLY A 240 -29.15 -5.20 -6.92
CA GLY A 240 -28.45 -3.91 -6.98
C GLY A 240 -29.05 -2.89 -7.95
N GLN A 241 -30.17 -3.20 -8.62
CA GLN A 241 -30.91 -2.24 -9.43
C GLN A 241 -31.55 -1.13 -8.57
N PRO A 242 -31.93 0.02 -9.14
CA PRO A 242 -32.59 1.10 -8.39
C PRO A 242 -33.84 0.60 -7.66
N ALA A 243 -34.04 1.06 -6.42
CA ALA A 243 -35.21 0.70 -5.64
C ALA A 243 -36.48 1.38 -6.19
N ILE A 244 -37.57 0.64 -6.28
CA ILE A 244 -38.84 1.09 -6.85
C ILE A 244 -39.99 0.98 -5.83
N PRO A 245 -40.86 1.99 -5.72
CA PRO A 245 -42.07 1.88 -4.93
C PRO A 245 -43.11 1.03 -5.66
N VAL A 246 -43.71 0.09 -4.93
CA VAL A 246 -44.77 -0.82 -5.39
C VAL A 246 -45.97 -0.65 -4.48
N THR A 247 -47.11 -0.28 -5.05
CA THR A 247 -48.40 -0.23 -4.35
C THR A 247 -49.26 -1.43 -4.72
N PHE A 248 -50.00 -1.99 -3.76
CA PHE A 248 -50.86 -3.16 -3.97
C PHE A 248 -52.19 -3.04 -3.23
N ALA A 249 -53.19 -3.81 -3.69
CA ALA A 249 -54.52 -3.82 -3.12
C ALA A 249 -54.61 -4.70 -1.86
N GLN A 250 -55.67 -4.51 -1.08
CA GLN A 250 -56.09 -5.51 -0.10
C GLN A 250 -56.91 -6.55 -0.84
N GLU A 251 -56.68 -7.80 -0.49
CA GLU A 251 -57.32 -8.94 -1.14
C GLU A 251 -58.20 -9.69 -0.15
N VAL A 252 -59.13 -10.49 -0.67
CA VAL A 252 -60.19 -11.14 0.11
C VAL A 252 -59.72 -12.39 0.85
N ASP A 253 -58.62 -13.01 0.40
CA ASP A 253 -58.00 -14.17 1.03
C ASP A 253 -56.47 -14.15 0.86
N LEU A 254 -55.78 -15.10 1.50
CA LEU A 254 -54.31 -15.18 1.43
C LEU A 254 -53.79 -15.50 0.01
N PRO A 255 -54.31 -16.49 -0.73
CA PRO A 255 -53.84 -16.78 -2.09
C PRO A 255 -53.93 -15.57 -3.04
N THR A 256 -55.06 -14.86 -3.01
CA THR A 256 -55.25 -13.64 -3.81
C THR A 256 -54.30 -12.54 -3.38
N PHE A 257 -54.05 -12.35 -2.07
CA PHE A 257 -53.03 -11.42 -1.55
C PHE A 257 -51.63 -11.69 -2.13
N LEU A 258 -51.18 -12.94 -2.08
CA LEU A 258 -49.83 -13.32 -2.53
C LEU A 258 -49.66 -13.15 -4.04
N THR A 259 -50.67 -13.56 -4.82
CA THR A 259 -50.67 -13.37 -6.27
C THR A 259 -50.76 -11.89 -6.64
N GLY A 260 -51.60 -11.12 -5.95
CA GLY A 260 -51.73 -9.68 -6.15
C GLY A 260 -50.43 -8.93 -5.90
N LEU A 261 -49.75 -9.22 -4.79
CA LEU A 261 -48.44 -8.62 -4.47
C LEU A 261 -47.36 -9.04 -5.49
N THR A 262 -47.33 -10.32 -5.88
CA THR A 262 -46.42 -10.82 -6.94
C THR A 262 -46.62 -10.04 -8.24
N ASN A 263 -47.87 -9.90 -8.69
CA ASN A 263 -48.20 -9.20 -9.92
C ASN A 263 -47.88 -7.70 -9.83
N ALA A 264 -48.14 -7.06 -8.69
CA ALA A 264 -47.83 -5.65 -8.48
C ALA A 264 -46.32 -5.38 -8.61
N ILE A 265 -45.47 -6.21 -7.98
CA ILE A 265 -44.01 -6.06 -8.06
C ILE A 265 -43.54 -6.31 -9.50
N ASN A 266 -43.94 -7.41 -10.13
CA ASN A 266 -43.49 -7.76 -11.49
C ASN A 266 -43.94 -6.74 -12.54
N THR A 267 -45.16 -6.20 -12.41
CA THR A 267 -45.64 -5.12 -13.27
C THR A 267 -44.83 -3.86 -13.07
N ARG A 268 -44.48 -3.52 -11.81
CA ARG A 268 -43.67 -2.34 -11.51
C ARG A 268 -42.23 -2.45 -12.00
N LEU A 269 -41.61 -3.62 -11.87
CA LEU A 269 -40.28 -3.90 -12.43
C LEU A 269 -40.28 -3.69 -13.95
N THR A 270 -41.22 -4.32 -14.65
CA THR A 270 -41.35 -4.24 -16.11
C THR A 270 -41.60 -2.80 -16.57
N THR A 271 -42.53 -2.09 -15.94
CA THR A 271 -42.85 -0.68 -16.27
C THR A 271 -41.72 0.30 -15.95
N SER A 272 -40.79 -0.07 -15.06
CA SER A 272 -39.59 0.72 -14.74
C SER A 272 -38.37 0.35 -15.58
N GLY A 273 -38.51 -0.59 -16.53
CA GLY A 273 -37.39 -1.08 -17.35
C GLY A 273 -36.37 -1.93 -16.59
N LEU A 274 -36.75 -2.45 -15.42
CA LEU A 274 -35.91 -3.28 -14.56
C LEU A 274 -36.01 -4.75 -14.95
N ILE A 275 -34.92 -5.50 -14.77
CA ILE A 275 -34.81 -6.90 -15.22
C ILE A 275 -35.02 -7.83 -14.04
N GLY A 276 -35.81 -8.88 -14.25
CA GLY A 276 -36.06 -9.95 -13.29
C GLY A 276 -37.53 -10.03 -12.89
N THR A 277 -37.87 -11.13 -12.25
CA THR A 277 -39.19 -11.35 -11.66
C THR A 277 -39.04 -11.79 -10.22
N VAL A 278 -40.11 -11.60 -9.46
CA VAL A 278 -40.27 -12.13 -8.12
C VAL A 278 -41.46 -13.06 -8.04
N THR A 279 -41.42 -13.93 -7.04
CA THR A 279 -42.56 -14.72 -6.58
C THR A 279 -42.75 -14.46 -5.09
N VAL A 280 -43.99 -14.19 -4.67
CA VAL A 280 -44.33 -13.99 -3.26
C VAL A 280 -45.10 -15.19 -2.74
N THR A 281 -44.64 -15.76 -1.61
CA THR A 281 -45.27 -16.94 -1.00
C THR A 281 -45.24 -16.85 0.53
N LEU A 282 -46.10 -17.61 1.21
CA LEU A 282 -45.86 -17.98 2.61
C LEU A 282 -45.23 -19.37 2.63
N ARG A 283 -43.94 -19.44 2.97
CA ARG A 283 -43.22 -20.71 2.98
C ARG A 283 -43.56 -21.54 4.23
N THR A 284 -44.31 -22.63 4.02
CA THR A 284 -44.43 -23.79 4.91
C THR A 284 -43.18 -24.68 4.79
N GLN A 285 -42.68 -25.22 5.91
CA GLN A 285 -41.54 -26.13 5.89
C GLN A 285 -41.91 -27.58 6.24
N PRO A 286 -41.10 -28.58 5.80
CA PRO A 286 -41.51 -29.98 5.79
C PRO A 286 -41.56 -30.67 7.15
N ASN A 287 -40.91 -30.15 8.20
CA ASN A 287 -40.81 -30.86 9.48
C ASN A 287 -41.14 -29.95 10.68
N SER A 288 -42.26 -30.30 11.33
CA SER A 288 -42.79 -29.92 12.65
C SER A 288 -41.90 -29.12 13.63
N VAL A 289 -41.80 -27.81 13.44
CA VAL A 289 -41.87 -26.86 14.56
C VAL A 289 -43.26 -26.24 14.49
N THR A 290 -44.03 -26.39 15.56
CA THR A 290 -45.46 -26.09 15.64
C THR A 290 -45.80 -24.68 15.15
N GLY A 291 -46.33 -24.57 13.92
CA GLY A 291 -47.41 -23.61 13.59
C GLY A 291 -47.10 -22.32 12.81
N GLY A 292 -45.86 -22.04 12.35
CA GLY A 292 -45.49 -20.73 11.77
C GLY A 292 -44.99 -20.70 10.30
N ARG A 293 -45.27 -19.62 9.56
CA ARG A 293 -44.89 -19.34 8.16
C ARG A 293 -44.25 -17.96 8.02
N LEU A 294 -43.26 -17.81 7.15
CA LEU A 294 -42.67 -16.50 6.82
C LEU A 294 -43.19 -16.05 5.45
N LEU A 295 -43.53 -14.77 5.33
CA LEU A 295 -43.78 -14.14 4.04
C LEU A 295 -42.42 -14.01 3.34
N GLU A 296 -42.34 -14.51 2.12
CA GLU A 296 -41.13 -14.58 1.32
C GLU A 296 -41.36 -13.89 -0.02
N ILE A 297 -40.43 -13.00 -0.38
CA ILE A 297 -40.29 -12.44 -1.72
C ILE A 297 -39.01 -13.03 -2.30
N ARG A 298 -39.13 -13.85 -3.35
CA ARG A 298 -38.03 -14.59 -3.96
C ARG A 298 -37.77 -14.09 -5.37
N SER A 299 -36.51 -13.98 -5.77
CA SER A 299 -36.14 -13.69 -7.17
C SER A 299 -35.11 -14.69 -7.70
N ALA A 300 -35.38 -15.20 -8.91
CA ALA A 300 -34.39 -15.91 -9.71
C ALA A 300 -33.31 -14.97 -10.28
N GLY A 301 -33.58 -13.66 -10.30
CA GLY A 301 -32.71 -12.62 -10.84
C GLY A 301 -31.57 -12.19 -9.91
N GLY A 302 -31.70 -12.38 -8.59
CA GLY A 302 -30.64 -12.06 -7.62
C GLY A 302 -31.17 -11.67 -6.26
N GLY A 303 -30.37 -10.90 -5.50
CA GLY A 303 -30.75 -10.45 -4.15
C GLY A 303 -32.03 -9.62 -4.16
N VAL A 304 -32.89 -9.81 -3.16
CA VAL A 304 -34.12 -9.02 -2.97
C VAL A 304 -33.93 -8.14 -1.75
N VAL A 305 -34.02 -6.81 -1.95
CA VAL A 305 -33.84 -5.81 -0.88
C VAL A 305 -35.07 -4.94 -0.77
N VAL A 306 -35.65 -4.85 0.42
CA VAL A 306 -36.75 -3.97 0.78
C VAL A 306 -36.19 -2.83 1.64
N SER A 307 -36.41 -1.60 1.18
CA SER A 307 -35.89 -0.41 1.83
C SER A 307 -36.55 -0.15 3.19
N ALA A 308 -35.84 0.56 4.06
CA ALA A 308 -36.42 1.09 5.30
C ALA A 308 -37.67 1.92 4.97
N ALA A 309 -38.71 1.76 5.79
CA ALA A 309 -39.99 2.40 5.51
C ALA A 309 -40.61 3.05 6.76
N PRO A 310 -41.43 4.10 6.60
CA PRO A 310 -42.15 4.70 7.71
C PRO A 310 -43.09 3.71 8.42
N PRO A 311 -43.48 3.96 9.69
CA PRO A 311 -44.30 3.02 10.49
C PRO A 311 -45.66 2.64 9.89
N ASN A 312 -46.19 3.43 8.96
CA ASN A 312 -47.46 3.21 8.28
C ASN A 312 -47.33 2.53 6.90
N ASP A 313 -46.11 2.26 6.43
CA ASP A 313 -45.84 1.54 5.18
C ASP A 313 -45.87 0.03 5.40
N ALA A 314 -46.27 -0.74 4.37
CA ALA A 314 -46.43 -2.17 4.50
C ALA A 314 -45.11 -2.89 4.79
N ALA A 315 -43.96 -2.34 4.36
CA ALA A 315 -42.66 -2.92 4.68
C ALA A 315 -42.37 -2.84 6.19
N SER A 316 -42.73 -1.74 6.85
CA SER A 316 -42.58 -1.62 8.31
C SER A 316 -43.55 -2.53 9.04
N LEU A 317 -44.82 -2.51 8.61
CA LEU A 317 -45.91 -3.25 9.23
C LEU A 317 -45.79 -4.78 9.12
N LEU A 318 -45.25 -5.26 8.00
CA LEU A 318 -44.97 -6.69 7.77
C LEU A 318 -43.54 -7.07 8.16
N GLN A 319 -42.74 -6.12 8.65
CA GLN A 319 -41.31 -6.29 8.95
C GLN A 319 -40.51 -6.83 7.75
N LEU A 320 -40.77 -6.34 6.54
CA LEU A 320 -40.01 -6.69 5.34
C LEU A 320 -38.74 -5.85 5.25
N GLY A 321 -37.63 -6.53 5.02
CA GLY A 321 -36.30 -5.93 4.92
C GLY A 321 -35.58 -5.72 6.25
N VAL A 322 -34.26 -5.69 6.21
CA VAL A 322 -33.40 -5.78 7.40
C VAL A 322 -33.66 -4.64 8.40
N ALA A 323 -33.84 -3.43 7.87
CA ALA A 323 -34.13 -2.22 8.66
C ALA A 323 -35.47 -2.29 9.40
N ASN A 324 -36.46 -3.01 8.86
CA ASN A 324 -37.78 -3.16 9.47
C ASN A 324 -37.89 -4.43 10.34
N GLY A 325 -36.80 -5.18 10.52
CA GLY A 325 -36.78 -6.41 11.33
C GLY A 325 -36.87 -7.72 10.53
N GLY A 326 -36.86 -7.65 9.20
CA GLY A 326 -36.80 -8.80 8.30
C GLY A 326 -35.39 -9.34 8.07
N LEU A 327 -35.27 -10.24 7.10
CA LEU A 327 -34.03 -10.91 6.71
C LEU A 327 -33.91 -10.98 5.19
N GLU A 328 -32.78 -10.53 4.64
CA GLU A 328 -32.56 -10.49 3.19
C GLU A 328 -31.33 -11.29 2.82
N ILE A 329 -31.52 -12.46 2.24
CA ILE A 329 -30.41 -13.33 1.84
C ILE A 329 -30.19 -13.14 0.35
N SER A 330 -29.07 -12.50 0.01
CA SER A 330 -28.62 -12.37 -1.38
C SER A 330 -28.00 -13.69 -1.86
N ARG A 331 -27.98 -13.94 -3.18
CA ARG A 331 -27.17 -15.04 -3.75
C ARG A 331 -25.69 -14.92 -3.40
N TRP A 332 -25.22 -13.68 -3.26
CA TRP A 332 -23.84 -13.35 -2.94
C TRP A 332 -23.49 -13.61 -1.47
N SER A 333 -24.49 -13.85 -0.60
CA SER A 333 -24.30 -14.13 0.82
C SER A 333 -23.36 -15.31 1.06
N ARG A 334 -23.49 -16.35 0.22
CA ARG A 334 -22.75 -17.61 0.26
C ARG A 334 -21.31 -17.47 -0.23
N ALA A 335 -21.00 -16.42 -0.97
CA ALA A 335 -19.66 -16.19 -1.55
C ALA A 335 -18.81 -15.24 -0.70
N ARG A 336 -19.32 -14.75 0.44
CA ARG A 336 -18.56 -13.87 1.33
C ARG A 336 -17.50 -14.65 2.11
N PRO A 337 -16.35 -14.03 2.44
CA PRO A 337 -15.40 -14.63 3.37
C PRO A 337 -16.07 -14.89 4.72
N ALA A 338 -15.77 -16.04 5.34
CA ALA A 338 -16.29 -16.38 6.65
C ALA A 338 -15.91 -15.34 7.70
N PRO A 339 -16.78 -15.06 8.69
CA PRO A 339 -16.49 -14.12 9.74
C PRO A 339 -15.49 -14.72 10.75
N THR A 340 -14.62 -13.87 11.27
CA THR A 340 -13.68 -14.19 12.36
C THR A 340 -14.42 -14.28 13.71
N GLY A 341 -13.96 -15.15 14.61
CA GLY A 341 -14.53 -15.33 15.95
C GLY A 341 -15.14 -16.71 16.20
N LEU A 342 -16.28 -16.83 16.86
CA LEU A 342 -17.15 -17.99 16.91
C LEU A 342 -18.53 -17.39 16.63
N VAL A 343 -19.06 -17.63 15.43
CA VAL A 343 -20.22 -16.90 14.90
C VAL A 343 -21.32 -17.89 14.59
N ALA A 344 -22.55 -17.53 14.97
CA ALA A 344 -23.72 -18.33 14.63
C ALA A 344 -23.83 -18.52 13.11
N HIS A 345 -24.03 -19.77 12.71
CA HIS A 345 -24.03 -20.22 11.34
C HIS A 345 -25.41 -20.07 10.69
N VAL A 346 -25.45 -19.31 9.59
CA VAL A 346 -26.62 -19.17 8.71
C VAL A 346 -26.12 -19.32 7.27
N HIS A 347 -25.96 -20.56 6.79
CA HIS A 347 -25.31 -20.93 5.52
C HIS A 347 -26.17 -20.82 4.25
N GLY A 348 -27.38 -20.25 4.36
CA GLY A 348 -28.34 -20.17 3.26
C GLY A 348 -28.84 -21.49 2.66
N ALA A 349 -28.55 -22.66 3.24
CA ALA A 349 -29.20 -23.94 2.93
C ALA A 349 -30.69 -23.91 3.34
N ALA A 350 -31.49 -24.87 2.85
CA ALA A 350 -32.90 -24.98 3.23
C ALA A 350 -33.08 -25.10 4.78
N ASP A 351 -32.06 -25.61 5.46
CA ASP A 351 -32.04 -25.90 6.89
C ASP A 351 -31.63 -24.69 7.76
N ASP A 352 -31.04 -23.62 7.22
CA ASP A 352 -30.61 -22.48 8.05
C ASP A 352 -31.77 -21.63 8.55
N LEU A 353 -32.83 -21.52 7.75
CA LEU A 353 -34.09 -20.93 8.19
C LEU A 353 -34.76 -21.78 9.26
N GLN A 354 -34.52 -23.09 9.26
CA GLN A 354 -35.01 -23.99 10.31
C GLN A 354 -34.32 -23.67 11.63
N ARG A 355 -32.98 -23.53 11.65
CA ARG A 355 -32.20 -23.16 12.85
C ARG A 355 -32.64 -21.83 13.46
N LEU A 356 -32.78 -20.80 12.63
CA LEU A 356 -33.26 -19.49 13.08
C LEU A 356 -34.69 -19.56 13.66
N ARG A 357 -35.56 -20.41 13.09
CA ARG A 357 -36.92 -20.63 13.61
C ARG A 357 -36.93 -21.47 14.89
N SER A 358 -36.09 -22.50 15.00
CA SER A 358 -35.90 -23.28 16.23
C SER A 358 -35.51 -22.34 17.38
N LEU A 359 -34.51 -21.47 17.16
CA LEU A 359 -34.16 -20.43 18.14
C LEU A 359 -35.34 -19.52 18.44
N ALA A 360 -36.04 -19.01 17.42
CA ALA A 360 -37.18 -18.11 17.64
C ALA A 360 -38.30 -18.75 18.49
N SER A 361 -38.44 -20.07 18.44
CA SER A 361 -39.41 -20.84 19.21
C SER A 361 -38.96 -21.22 20.61
N ALA A 362 -37.65 -21.11 20.92
CA ALA A 362 -37.12 -21.36 22.25
C ALA A 362 -37.66 -20.34 23.27
N THR A 363 -37.76 -20.74 24.53
CA THR A 363 -38.15 -19.84 25.63
C THR A 363 -36.94 -19.15 26.24
N GLN A 364 -37.12 -17.93 26.74
CA GLN A 364 -36.10 -17.21 27.50
C GLN A 364 -35.61 -18.02 28.70
N GLY A 365 -36.48 -18.82 29.32
CA GLY A 365 -36.11 -19.77 30.38
C GLY A 365 -35.12 -20.84 29.92
N GLN A 366 -35.24 -21.33 28.68
CA GLN A 366 -34.29 -22.29 28.11
C GLN A 366 -32.91 -21.66 27.79
N LEU A 367 -32.85 -20.34 27.63
CA LEU A 367 -31.62 -19.56 27.42
C LEU A 367 -31.19 -18.76 28.65
N ALA A 368 -31.79 -19.00 29.83
CA ALA A 368 -31.58 -18.22 31.05
C ALA A 368 -30.16 -18.32 31.61
N SER A 369 -29.38 -19.30 31.15
CA SER A 369 -27.95 -19.39 31.45
C SER A 369 -27.19 -19.98 30.26
N TRP A 370 -25.99 -19.47 30.07
CA TRP A 370 -25.04 -19.95 29.06
C TRP A 370 -23.81 -20.55 29.73
N THR A 371 -23.19 -21.50 29.06
CA THR A 371 -21.87 -22.03 29.39
C THR A 371 -20.98 -21.87 28.16
N LEU A 372 -19.86 -21.15 28.31
CA LEU A 372 -18.81 -21.07 27.31
C LEU A 372 -17.65 -21.95 27.78
N THR A 373 -17.45 -23.06 27.09
CA THR A 373 -16.32 -23.97 27.29
C THR A 373 -15.15 -23.49 26.45
N ASP A 374 -13.98 -23.27 27.06
CA ASP A 374 -12.73 -22.91 26.38
C ASP A 374 -11.59 -23.86 26.83
N PRO A 375 -11.48 -25.06 26.22
CA PRO A 375 -10.62 -26.14 26.70
C PRO A 375 -9.14 -25.78 26.72
N ALA A 376 -8.69 -24.98 25.75
CA ALA A 376 -7.29 -24.56 25.63
C ALA A 376 -6.82 -23.67 26.80
N PHE A 377 -7.76 -23.05 27.53
CA PHE A 377 -7.48 -22.16 28.67
C PHE A 377 -8.13 -22.64 29.97
N GLY A 378 -8.66 -23.87 29.99
CA GLY A 378 -9.12 -24.56 31.21
C GLY A 378 -10.33 -23.91 31.90
N ALA A 379 -11.06 -23.02 31.24
CA ALA A 379 -12.14 -22.26 31.85
C ALA A 379 -13.50 -22.61 31.21
N ASN A 380 -14.42 -23.10 32.05
CA ASN A 380 -15.85 -23.11 31.74
C ASN A 380 -16.46 -21.88 32.40
N HIS A 381 -16.97 -20.95 31.60
CA HIS A 381 -17.64 -19.77 32.10
C HIS A 381 -19.14 -19.99 32.03
N THR A 382 -19.80 -20.04 33.19
CA THR A 382 -21.26 -20.13 33.27
C THR A 382 -21.80 -18.88 33.91
N GLN A 383 -22.77 -18.22 33.26
CA GLN A 383 -23.51 -17.10 33.85
C GLN A 383 -24.99 -17.14 33.49
N ALA A 384 -25.78 -16.48 34.33
CA ALA A 384 -27.19 -16.23 34.07
C ALA A 384 -27.38 -15.01 33.15
N VAL A 385 -28.39 -15.07 32.30
CA VAL A 385 -28.88 -13.95 31.50
C VAL A 385 -30.08 -13.35 32.23
N ALA A 386 -30.01 -12.06 32.57
CA ALA A 386 -31.11 -11.37 33.21
C ALA A 386 -32.15 -10.94 32.17
N PHE A 387 -33.15 -11.79 31.92
CA PHE A 387 -34.34 -11.42 31.17
C PHE A 387 -35.31 -10.64 32.07
N THR A 388 -35.95 -9.59 31.55
CA THR A 388 -36.78 -8.64 32.34
C THR A 388 -38.20 -9.16 32.61
N PHE A 389 -38.62 -10.25 31.96
CA PHE A 389 -39.99 -10.76 31.97
C PHE A 389 -40.01 -12.22 32.46
N PRO A 390 -41.17 -12.77 32.92
CA PRO A 390 -41.30 -14.19 33.22
C PRO A 390 -40.85 -15.04 32.02
N ALA A 391 -40.53 -16.33 32.21
CA ALA A 391 -40.11 -17.21 31.12
C ALA A 391 -41.16 -17.25 29.99
N GLN A 392 -40.94 -16.42 28.97
CA GLN A 392 -41.77 -16.33 27.77
C GLN A 392 -41.00 -16.92 26.58
N PRO A 393 -41.71 -17.38 25.54
CA PRO A 393 -41.08 -17.66 24.24
C PRO A 393 -40.27 -16.46 23.74
N MET A 394 -39.16 -16.67 23.05
CA MET A 394 -38.34 -15.59 22.50
C MET A 394 -39.13 -14.70 21.54
N TYR A 395 -40.21 -15.22 20.96
CA TYR A 395 -41.12 -14.45 20.14
C TYR A 395 -42.07 -13.52 20.91
N ALA A 396 -42.19 -13.65 22.23
CA ALA A 396 -43.09 -12.87 23.09
C ALA A 396 -42.29 -11.97 24.05
N GLY A 397 -42.40 -10.63 23.90
CA GLY A 397 -41.87 -9.70 24.93
C GLY A 397 -41.36 -8.30 24.55
N THR A 398 -41.87 -7.58 23.54
CA THR A 398 -41.60 -6.12 23.32
C THR A 398 -42.77 -5.38 22.65
N THR A 399 -42.62 -4.09 22.30
CA THR A 399 -43.63 -3.22 21.64
C THR A 399 -44.15 -3.72 20.28
N PHE A 400 -43.54 -4.76 19.69
CA PHE A 400 -43.97 -5.40 18.45
C PHE A 400 -44.63 -6.77 18.67
N VAL A 401 -45.00 -7.08 19.91
CA VAL A 401 -45.82 -8.24 20.24
C VAL A 401 -47.23 -8.03 19.69
N PRO A 402 -47.85 -9.06 19.09
CA PRO A 402 -49.27 -9.02 18.74
C PRO A 402 -50.11 -8.48 19.90
N ALA A 403 -51.02 -7.54 19.62
CA ALA A 403 -52.09 -7.23 20.57
C ALA A 403 -52.82 -8.54 20.95
N ALA A 404 -53.50 -8.59 22.10
CA ALA A 404 -54.15 -9.82 22.59
C ALA A 404 -55.15 -10.48 21.60
N ALA A 405 -55.47 -9.82 20.47
CA ALA A 405 -56.35 -10.30 19.39
C ALA A 405 -55.63 -10.63 18.06
N ASP A 406 -54.29 -10.61 18.02
CA ASP A 406 -53.51 -10.77 16.79
C ASP A 406 -52.91 -12.19 16.68
N THR A 407 -53.03 -12.78 15.49
CA THR A 407 -52.80 -14.20 15.22
C THR A 407 -51.37 -14.52 14.77
N VAL A 408 -50.46 -13.52 14.66
CA VAL A 408 -49.04 -13.80 14.44
C VAL A 408 -48.44 -14.58 15.61
N VAL A 409 -47.60 -15.55 15.28
CA VAL A 409 -46.99 -16.46 16.26
C VAL A 409 -45.56 -16.05 16.63
N GLY A 410 -45.01 -14.98 16.02
CA GLY A 410 -43.73 -14.40 16.47
C GLY A 410 -43.06 -13.34 15.60
N SER A 411 -41.85 -12.92 16.01
CA SER A 411 -41.01 -11.93 15.30
C SER A 411 -39.51 -12.18 15.44
N LEU A 412 -38.77 -12.08 14.33
CA LEU A 412 -37.29 -12.14 14.27
C LEU A 412 -36.62 -10.95 14.98
N LEU A 413 -37.31 -9.81 15.12
CA LEU A 413 -36.79 -8.66 15.84
C LEU A 413 -36.63 -8.96 17.34
N ASN A 414 -37.56 -9.72 17.92
CA ASN A 414 -37.45 -10.16 19.32
C ASN A 414 -36.28 -11.14 19.50
N VAL A 415 -36.02 -11.99 18.52
CA VAL A 415 -34.84 -12.88 18.52
C VAL A 415 -33.56 -12.06 18.59
N ARG A 416 -33.42 -11.03 17.75
CA ARG A 416 -32.27 -10.11 17.75
C ARG A 416 -32.07 -9.44 19.12
N GLN A 417 -33.14 -8.97 19.76
CA GLN A 417 -33.07 -8.34 21.07
C GLN A 417 -32.62 -9.33 22.17
N ASN A 418 -33.17 -10.53 22.17
CA ASN A 418 -32.79 -11.58 23.13
C ASN A 418 -31.32 -12.01 22.94
N LEU A 419 -30.85 -12.12 21.69
CA LEU A 419 -29.43 -12.34 21.40
C LEU A 419 -28.55 -11.17 21.88
N GLY A 420 -29.07 -9.94 21.86
CA GLY A 420 -28.39 -8.75 22.40
C GLY A 420 -28.22 -8.81 23.92
N LEU A 421 -29.24 -9.29 24.64
CA LEU A 421 -29.16 -9.52 26.09
C LEU A 421 -28.12 -10.61 26.41
N LEU A 422 -28.11 -11.70 25.64
CA LEU A 422 -27.11 -12.76 25.76
C LEU A 422 -25.69 -12.23 25.48
N ALA A 423 -25.50 -11.48 24.41
CA ALA A 423 -24.21 -10.85 24.09
C ALA A 423 -23.73 -9.92 25.21
N THR A 424 -24.64 -9.12 25.78
CA THR A 424 -24.33 -8.21 26.89
C THR A 424 -23.92 -8.99 28.15
N SER A 425 -24.63 -10.08 28.47
CA SER A 425 -24.28 -10.97 29.58
C SER A 425 -22.89 -11.60 29.39
N ILE A 426 -22.58 -12.10 28.19
CA ILE A 426 -21.27 -12.68 27.88
C ILE A 426 -20.17 -11.62 27.99
N ALA A 427 -20.39 -10.43 27.45
CA ALA A 427 -19.43 -9.33 27.46
C ALA A 427 -19.15 -8.78 28.87
N ALA A 428 -20.16 -8.77 29.76
CA ALA A 428 -20.04 -8.32 31.15
C ALA A 428 -19.22 -9.27 32.04
N ASN A 429 -19.02 -10.53 31.61
CA ASN A 429 -18.19 -11.47 32.35
C ASN A 429 -16.71 -11.08 32.23
N SER A 430 -16.14 -10.48 33.29
CA SER A 430 -14.72 -10.10 33.33
C SER A 430 -13.78 -11.29 33.39
N ALA A 431 -14.23 -12.44 33.90
CA ALA A 431 -13.45 -13.68 33.91
C ALA A 431 -13.38 -14.31 32.52
N ASN A 432 -14.29 -13.94 31.60
CA ASN A 432 -14.32 -14.44 30.24
C ASN A 432 -13.35 -13.64 29.35
N ARG A 433 -12.48 -14.35 28.61
CA ARG A 433 -11.59 -13.74 27.62
C ARG A 433 -12.27 -13.42 26.30
N TRP A 434 -13.58 -13.60 26.17
CA TRP A 434 -14.33 -13.38 24.93
C TRP A 434 -15.12 -12.05 24.98
N SER A 435 -15.15 -11.34 23.86
CA SER A 435 -16.14 -10.30 23.56
C SER A 435 -17.29 -10.91 22.79
N ALA A 436 -18.52 -10.43 23.01
CA ALA A 436 -19.70 -10.86 22.27
C ALA A 436 -20.45 -9.66 21.72
N ARG A 437 -21.01 -9.82 20.51
CA ARG A 437 -21.84 -8.83 19.83
C ARG A 437 -22.89 -9.51 18.98
N THR A 438 -23.95 -8.79 18.65
CA THR A 438 -24.97 -9.25 17.70
C THR A 438 -24.67 -8.72 16.30
N GLN A 439 -24.78 -9.58 15.29
CA GLN A 439 -24.66 -9.26 13.87
C GLN A 439 -25.99 -9.63 13.20
N ALA A 440 -26.96 -8.72 13.26
CA ALA A 440 -28.38 -8.99 13.02
C ALA A 440 -28.92 -10.21 13.79
N LEU A 441 -29.18 -11.33 13.13
CA LEU A 441 -29.73 -12.55 13.75
C LEU A 441 -28.64 -13.54 14.19
N ARG A 442 -27.37 -13.12 14.11
CA ARG A 442 -26.21 -13.92 14.53
C ARG A 442 -25.66 -13.37 15.84
N LEU A 443 -25.24 -14.27 16.73
CA LEU A 443 -24.37 -13.93 17.85
C LEU A 443 -22.93 -14.22 17.41
N ALA A 444 -22.03 -13.27 17.64
CA ALA A 444 -20.62 -13.40 17.30
C ALA A 444 -19.78 -13.21 18.56
N LEU A 445 -18.96 -14.22 18.89
CA LEU A 445 -18.00 -14.19 19.97
C LEU A 445 -16.61 -14.01 19.36
N THR A 446 -15.76 -13.18 19.95
CA THR A 446 -14.39 -12.97 19.48
C THR A 446 -13.46 -13.00 20.68
N PRO A 447 -12.31 -13.73 20.66
CA PRO A 447 -11.35 -13.68 21.76
C PRO A 447 -10.85 -12.24 21.96
N ARG A 448 -10.63 -11.75 23.18
CA ARG A 448 -10.05 -10.42 23.51
C ARG A 448 -8.57 -10.38 23.15
N PHE A 449 -8.07 -9.18 22.84
CA PHE A 449 -6.80 -8.96 22.13
C PHE A 449 -5.51 -9.21 22.95
N GLU A 450 -5.61 -9.73 24.17
CA GLU A 450 -4.47 -9.83 25.10
C GLU A 450 -4.06 -11.28 25.41
N GLY A 451 -4.70 -12.26 24.75
CA GLY A 451 -4.43 -13.70 24.90
C GLY A 451 -4.05 -14.38 23.58
N SER A 452 -4.46 -15.65 23.43
CA SER A 452 -4.40 -16.33 22.14
C SER A 452 -5.47 -15.81 21.17
N ASP A 453 -5.08 -15.60 19.92
CA ASP A 453 -6.02 -15.27 18.83
C ASP A 453 -6.92 -16.48 18.47
N ALA A 454 -6.70 -17.67 19.04
CA ALA A 454 -7.45 -18.88 18.70
C ALA A 454 -8.58 -19.17 19.70
N GLY A 455 -9.72 -19.65 19.18
CA GLY A 455 -10.88 -20.14 19.92
C GLY A 455 -11.05 -21.66 19.81
N PHE A 456 -9.98 -22.42 19.98
CA PHE A 456 -9.98 -23.87 19.77
C PHE A 456 -11.04 -24.59 20.59
N ASP A 457 -11.80 -25.51 19.97
CA ASP A 457 -12.82 -26.36 20.61
C ASP A 457 -13.82 -25.59 21.49
N SER A 458 -13.92 -24.29 21.26
CA SER A 458 -14.71 -23.42 22.12
C SER A 458 -16.17 -23.54 21.75
N ARG A 459 -16.99 -23.88 22.73
CA ARG A 459 -18.42 -24.16 22.51
C ARG A 459 -19.26 -23.30 23.43
N LEU A 460 -20.23 -22.61 22.84
CA LEU A 460 -21.28 -21.92 23.58
C LEU A 460 -22.50 -22.83 23.65
N THR A 461 -22.89 -23.21 24.87
CA THR A 461 -24.10 -23.98 25.13
C THR A 461 -25.05 -23.22 26.05
N SER A 462 -26.32 -23.61 26.06
CA SER A 462 -27.33 -23.12 27.01
C SER A 462 -27.81 -24.26 27.91
N ALA A 463 -28.01 -23.98 29.20
CA ALA A 463 -28.25 -25.04 30.20
C ALA A 463 -29.74 -25.48 30.34
N GLY A 464 -30.64 -24.95 29.50
CA GLY A 464 -32.05 -25.32 29.50
C GLY A 464 -32.39 -26.46 28.52
N GLY A 465 -33.69 -26.66 28.26
CA GLY A 465 -34.16 -27.69 27.31
C GLY A 465 -33.88 -27.38 25.83
N PHE A 466 -33.28 -26.24 25.51
CA PHE A 466 -32.77 -25.89 24.17
C PHE A 466 -31.28 -25.59 24.32
N ASP A 467 -30.43 -26.35 23.64
CA ASP A 467 -28.97 -26.15 23.63
C ASP A 467 -28.54 -25.45 22.34
N ILE A 468 -28.20 -24.17 22.44
CA ILE A 468 -27.82 -23.33 21.29
C ILE A 468 -26.60 -23.87 20.52
N GLY A 469 -25.76 -24.67 21.18
CA GLY A 469 -24.57 -25.28 20.58
C GLY A 469 -24.76 -26.73 20.16
N ALA A 470 -25.98 -27.28 20.20
CA ALA A 470 -26.25 -28.66 19.76
C ALA A 470 -26.07 -28.83 18.23
N ALA A 471 -25.84 -30.07 17.80
CA ALA A 471 -25.81 -30.41 16.38
C ALA A 471 -27.17 -30.05 15.73
N GLY A 472 -27.14 -29.41 14.58
CA GLY A 472 -28.33 -28.86 13.92
C GLY A 472 -28.83 -27.52 14.47
N GLU A 473 -28.17 -26.88 15.44
CA GLU A 473 -28.54 -25.57 16.00
C GLU A 473 -27.59 -24.43 15.56
N LEU A 474 -27.84 -23.19 16.00
CA LEU A 474 -27.16 -21.99 15.49
C LEU A 474 -25.64 -21.93 15.73
N PHE A 475 -25.15 -22.50 16.83
CA PHE A 475 -23.72 -22.63 17.11
C PHE A 475 -23.22 -24.05 16.89
N GLU A 476 -23.87 -24.82 16.01
CA GLU A 476 -23.37 -26.12 15.59
C GLU A 476 -21.89 -26.00 15.18
N PRO A 477 -21.00 -26.86 15.70
CA PRO A 477 -19.61 -26.91 15.26
C PRO A 477 -19.60 -27.19 13.74
N PRO A 478 -18.94 -26.37 12.91
CA PRO A 478 -18.99 -26.56 11.48
C PRO A 478 -18.40 -27.93 11.13
N ALA A 479 -19.19 -28.81 10.52
CA ALA A 479 -18.72 -30.05 9.93
C ALA A 479 -17.90 -29.71 8.67
N LEU A 480 -16.66 -29.27 8.87
CA LEU A 480 -15.75 -28.98 7.77
C LEU A 480 -15.22 -30.28 7.16
N PRO A 481 -14.91 -30.28 5.85
CA PRO A 481 -14.32 -31.43 5.21
C PRO A 481 -12.90 -31.62 5.77
N THR A 482 -12.73 -32.60 6.66
CA THR A 482 -11.49 -33.28 7.11
C THR A 482 -10.92 -33.04 8.52
N ASP A 483 -11.47 -32.18 9.40
CA ASP A 483 -10.95 -32.11 10.78
C ASP A 483 -11.99 -31.68 11.84
N PRO A 484 -12.25 -32.49 12.90
CA PRO A 484 -13.18 -32.19 13.99
C PRO A 484 -12.74 -31.08 14.97
N THR A 485 -11.71 -30.28 14.65
CA THR A 485 -11.06 -29.30 15.54
C THR A 485 -11.23 -27.83 15.14
N ALA A 486 -12.18 -27.49 14.26
CA ALA A 486 -12.36 -26.18 13.60
C ALA A 486 -12.12 -24.92 14.49
N TYR A 487 -10.89 -24.35 14.41
CA TYR A 487 -10.45 -23.17 15.15
C TYR A 487 -10.89 -21.86 14.49
N ASN A 488 -12.04 -21.28 14.82
CA ASN A 488 -12.26 -19.91 14.35
C ASN A 488 -11.41 -18.92 15.21
N VAL A 489 -10.74 -18.01 14.51
CA VAL A 489 -9.66 -17.14 15.03
C VAL A 489 -10.20 -15.73 15.20
N ARG A 490 -9.62 -14.97 16.13
CA ARG A 490 -9.89 -13.54 16.30
C ARG A 490 -9.61 -12.78 15.00
N ALA A 491 -8.54 -13.13 14.31
CA ALA A 491 -8.14 -12.55 13.03
C ALA A 491 -7.38 -13.57 12.19
N TYR A 492 -7.65 -13.58 10.89
CA TYR A 492 -6.90 -14.37 9.92
C TYR A 492 -5.48 -13.84 9.76
N THR A 493 -4.51 -14.74 9.67
CA THR A 493 -3.11 -14.38 9.39
C THR A 493 -2.87 -14.26 7.89
N VAL A 494 -2.34 -13.13 7.44
CA VAL A 494 -1.80 -13.00 6.08
C VAL A 494 -0.37 -13.52 6.12
N GLY A 495 -0.15 -14.76 5.69
CA GLY A 495 1.12 -15.48 5.82
C GLY A 495 1.02 -16.77 6.64
N GLN A 496 2.13 -17.52 6.73
CA GLN A 496 2.14 -18.79 7.49
C GLN A 496 2.32 -18.60 9.00
N THR A 497 2.85 -17.45 9.43
CA THR A 497 3.25 -17.22 10.82
C THR A 497 2.20 -16.38 11.54
N GLY A 498 1.23 -17.00 12.25
CA GLY A 498 0.31 -16.13 12.99
C GLY A 498 -0.76 -16.65 13.93
N GLY A 499 -0.70 -17.89 14.38
CA GLY A 499 -1.43 -18.32 15.57
C GLY A 499 -0.68 -19.46 16.23
N ALA A 500 -0.70 -19.54 17.56
CA ALA A 500 -0.05 -20.64 18.31
C ALA A 500 -0.59 -22.05 17.94
N GLY A 501 -1.63 -22.14 17.09
CA GLY A 501 -2.24 -23.38 16.61
C GLY A 501 -2.41 -23.51 15.08
N GLY A 502 -1.77 -22.67 14.26
CA GLY A 502 -1.84 -22.78 12.79
C GLY A 502 -2.98 -21.97 12.13
N ALA A 503 -3.20 -22.21 10.83
CA ALA A 503 -4.22 -21.52 10.02
C ALA A 503 -5.63 -21.92 10.44
N GLY A 504 -6.55 -20.95 10.56
CA GLY A 504 -7.95 -21.25 10.86
C GLY A 504 -8.62 -22.05 9.74
N PRO A 505 -9.78 -22.69 9.98
CA PRO A 505 -10.46 -23.56 9.03
C PRO A 505 -10.88 -22.86 7.73
N PHE A 506 -11.05 -21.54 7.80
CA PHE A 506 -11.42 -20.69 6.66
C PHE A 506 -10.20 -20.02 6.01
N GLN A 507 -8.99 -20.49 6.31
CA GLN A 507 -7.76 -20.06 5.68
C GLN A 507 -7.13 -21.23 4.92
N SER A 508 -6.80 -20.99 3.66
CA SER A 508 -6.13 -21.96 2.79
C SER A 508 -5.02 -21.27 2.01
N ALA A 509 -4.15 -22.06 1.35
CA ALA A 509 -3.11 -21.56 0.44
C ALA A 509 -2.27 -20.40 1.01
N SER A 510 -1.86 -20.50 2.29
CA SER A 510 -1.06 -19.45 2.95
C SER A 510 0.39 -19.48 2.48
N VAL A 511 0.90 -18.34 2.03
CA VAL A 511 2.29 -18.14 1.58
C VAL A 511 3.00 -17.26 2.59
N ALA A 512 4.12 -17.74 3.15
CA ALA A 512 4.92 -16.94 4.07
C ALA A 512 5.62 -15.81 3.32
N GLY A 513 5.58 -14.61 3.88
CA GLY A 513 6.41 -13.51 3.42
C GLY A 513 7.88 -13.79 3.74
N ASN A 514 8.76 -13.52 2.77
CA ASN A 514 10.20 -13.71 2.87
C ASN A 514 10.93 -12.45 2.36
N ASN A 515 12.00 -12.05 3.05
CA ASN A 515 12.80 -10.87 2.68
C ASN A 515 13.71 -11.12 1.46
N GLY A 516 13.86 -12.37 1.04
CA GLY A 516 14.81 -12.76 0.00
C GLY A 516 16.26 -12.80 0.49
N GLY A 517 17.14 -13.30 -0.36
CA GLY A 517 18.60 -13.21 -0.21
C GLY A 517 19.15 -11.88 -0.73
N PHE A 518 20.49 -11.79 -0.79
CA PHE A 518 21.16 -10.62 -1.35
C PHE A 518 20.90 -10.52 -2.87
N PRO A 519 20.65 -9.30 -3.39
CA PRO A 519 20.35 -9.09 -4.79
C PRO A 519 21.54 -9.44 -5.69
N GLN A 520 21.22 -10.04 -6.83
CA GLN A 520 22.12 -10.34 -7.93
C GLN A 520 22.12 -9.21 -8.97
N LEU A 521 23.04 -9.27 -9.94
CA LEU A 521 23.11 -8.29 -11.02
C LEU A 521 21.76 -8.07 -11.73
N ALA A 522 21.02 -9.14 -12.01
CA ALA A 522 19.72 -9.06 -12.67
C ALA A 522 18.70 -8.20 -11.89
N ASP A 523 18.75 -8.22 -10.56
CA ASP A 523 17.85 -7.42 -9.71
C ASP A 523 18.20 -5.92 -9.80
N TYR A 524 19.49 -5.58 -9.89
CA TYR A 524 19.92 -4.20 -10.15
C TYR A 524 19.57 -3.74 -11.57
N GLU A 525 19.71 -4.60 -12.58
CA GLU A 525 19.31 -4.29 -13.95
C GLU A 525 17.81 -4.04 -14.08
N ALA A 526 16.98 -4.82 -13.37
CA ALA A 526 15.55 -4.59 -13.26
C ALA A 526 15.25 -3.23 -12.60
N ALA A 527 15.97 -2.88 -11.53
CA ALA A 527 15.85 -1.57 -10.89
C ALA A 527 16.28 -0.42 -11.81
N PHE A 528 17.34 -0.58 -12.61
CA PHE A 528 17.73 0.42 -13.61
C PHE A 528 16.63 0.63 -14.65
N ALA A 529 16.01 -0.45 -15.14
CA ALA A 529 14.89 -0.36 -16.09
C ALA A 529 13.65 0.31 -15.47
N ALA A 530 13.36 0.04 -14.19
CA ALA A 530 12.26 0.70 -13.47
C ALA A 530 12.53 2.20 -13.29
N ILE A 531 13.74 2.57 -12.86
CA ILE A 531 14.18 3.96 -12.76
C ILE A 531 14.12 4.64 -14.12
N ASP A 532 14.50 3.94 -15.20
CA ASP A 532 14.49 4.53 -16.53
C ASP A 532 13.08 4.99 -16.95
N ARG A 533 12.09 4.16 -16.65
CA ARG A 533 10.68 4.37 -16.97
C ARG A 533 9.99 5.39 -16.07
N GLU A 534 10.27 5.36 -14.77
CA GLU A 534 9.42 6.03 -13.75
C GLU A 534 10.07 7.27 -13.13
N VAL A 535 11.39 7.40 -13.18
CA VAL A 535 12.11 8.53 -12.58
C VAL A 535 12.41 9.57 -13.65
N ASP A 536 11.96 10.80 -13.44
CA ASP A 536 12.24 11.92 -14.35
C ASP A 536 13.73 12.32 -14.32
N ILE A 537 14.30 12.54 -13.13
CA ILE A 537 15.70 12.94 -12.98
C ILE A 537 16.32 12.38 -11.71
N PHE A 538 17.57 11.93 -11.83
CA PHE A 538 18.52 11.73 -10.74
C PHE A 538 19.91 12.12 -11.24
N ASN A 539 20.77 12.56 -10.33
CA ASN A 539 22.09 13.09 -10.64
C ASN A 539 23.22 12.24 -10.05
N ILE A 540 22.92 11.54 -8.95
CA ILE A 540 23.90 10.76 -8.20
C ILE A 540 23.31 9.38 -7.98
N MET A 541 24.05 8.33 -8.30
CA MET A 541 23.67 6.96 -7.98
C MET A 541 24.51 6.43 -6.82
N VAL A 542 23.82 5.80 -5.87
CA VAL A 542 24.39 5.13 -4.71
C VAL A 542 23.85 3.71 -4.66
N LEU A 543 24.74 2.72 -4.52
CA LEU A 543 24.39 1.29 -4.42
C LEU A 543 24.84 0.74 -3.06
N PRO A 544 24.05 0.95 -1.98
CA PRO A 544 24.42 0.50 -0.64
C PRO A 544 24.61 -1.01 -0.54
N ARG A 545 25.57 -1.45 0.30
CA ARG A 545 25.83 -2.88 0.54
C ARG A 545 24.59 -3.59 1.08
N ALA A 546 24.16 -4.67 0.43
CA ALA A 546 23.12 -5.54 0.97
C ALA A 546 23.67 -6.53 2.02
N LEU A 547 22.82 -7.01 2.94
CA LEU A 547 23.20 -8.02 3.93
C LEU A 547 23.75 -9.29 3.24
N GLY A 548 24.99 -9.67 3.58
CA GLY A 548 25.63 -10.87 3.03
C GLY A 548 26.13 -10.74 1.59
N GLN A 549 26.03 -9.55 0.97
CA GLN A 549 26.55 -9.30 -0.37
C GLN A 549 28.08 -9.16 -0.34
N SER A 550 28.78 -9.96 -1.15
CA SER A 550 30.24 -9.93 -1.26
C SER A 550 30.75 -8.90 -2.28
N ASP A 551 32.02 -8.50 -2.13
CA ASP A 551 32.71 -7.60 -3.07
C ASP A 551 32.83 -8.20 -4.48
N ALA A 552 32.89 -9.53 -4.58
CA ALA A 552 32.91 -10.23 -5.86
C ALA A 552 31.61 -9.97 -6.66
N ILE A 553 30.46 -9.96 -5.98
CA ILE A 553 29.17 -9.61 -6.59
C ILE A 553 29.11 -8.13 -6.87
N ARG A 554 29.54 -7.28 -5.93
CA ARG A 554 29.50 -5.82 -6.10
C ARG A 554 30.34 -5.32 -7.26
N THR A 555 31.50 -5.93 -7.49
CA THR A 555 32.38 -5.55 -8.61
C THR A 555 31.70 -5.74 -9.97
N GLN A 556 30.80 -6.72 -10.09
CA GLN A 556 30.01 -6.95 -11.30
C GLN A 556 28.98 -5.84 -11.55
N LEU A 557 28.58 -5.09 -10.52
CA LEU A 557 27.56 -4.04 -10.61
C LEU A 557 28.12 -2.74 -11.19
N TRP A 558 29.39 -2.43 -10.94
CA TRP A 558 29.96 -1.11 -11.23
C TRP A 558 29.98 -0.77 -12.72
N GLY A 559 30.27 -1.74 -13.58
CA GLY A 559 30.24 -1.56 -15.03
C GLY A 559 28.84 -1.15 -15.52
N PRO A 560 27.82 -2.01 -15.37
CA PRO A 560 26.43 -1.69 -15.73
C PRO A 560 25.89 -0.41 -15.09
N ALA A 561 26.14 -0.19 -13.79
CA ALA A 561 25.68 1.01 -13.09
C ALA A 561 26.31 2.29 -13.66
N SER A 562 27.60 2.28 -13.99
CA SER A 562 28.30 3.44 -14.57
C SER A 562 27.83 3.74 -15.99
N ALA A 563 27.58 2.70 -16.80
CA ALA A 563 27.03 2.86 -18.15
C ALA A 563 25.60 3.42 -18.10
N PHE A 564 24.77 2.95 -17.16
CA PHE A 564 23.45 3.51 -16.94
C PHE A 564 23.51 4.98 -16.47
N CYS A 565 24.44 5.30 -15.57
CA CYS A 565 24.69 6.70 -15.18
C CYS A 565 25.11 7.57 -16.37
N GLN A 566 25.97 7.08 -17.26
CA GLN A 566 26.34 7.80 -18.49
C GLN A 566 25.12 8.09 -19.36
N GLN A 567 24.29 7.08 -19.62
CA GLN A 567 23.07 7.23 -20.44
C GLN A 567 22.08 8.25 -19.83
N ARG A 568 21.97 8.26 -18.50
CA ARG A 568 21.08 9.15 -17.74
C ARG A 568 21.72 10.47 -17.33
N ARG A 569 22.96 10.74 -17.78
CA ARG A 569 23.77 11.92 -17.38
C ARG A 569 23.87 12.11 -15.86
N ALA A 570 23.98 11.01 -15.15
CA ALA A 570 24.18 10.92 -13.72
C ALA A 570 25.62 10.52 -13.38
N PHE A 571 25.95 10.55 -12.08
CA PHE A 571 27.28 10.27 -11.56
C PHE A 571 27.23 9.16 -10.51
N LEU A 572 28.02 8.10 -10.71
CA LEU A 572 28.10 6.97 -9.79
C LEU A 572 29.13 7.25 -8.69
N ILE A 573 28.79 6.93 -7.43
CA ILE A 573 29.78 6.84 -6.37
C ILE A 573 30.04 5.36 -6.08
N VAL A 574 31.27 4.93 -6.38
CA VAL A 574 31.74 3.55 -6.16
C VAL A 574 32.26 3.44 -4.74
N ASP A 575 31.91 2.35 -4.07
CA ASP A 575 32.37 2.06 -2.72
C ASP A 575 33.59 1.14 -2.72
N PRO A 576 34.50 1.30 -1.74
CA PRO A 576 35.71 0.50 -1.67
C PRO A 576 35.41 -0.97 -1.27
N PRO A 577 36.17 -1.93 -1.79
CA PRO A 577 36.19 -3.29 -1.28
C PRO A 577 36.49 -3.31 0.22
N SER A 578 35.82 -4.20 0.95
CA SER A 578 35.95 -4.31 2.42
C SER A 578 35.85 -5.74 2.95
N ASP A 579 35.48 -6.71 2.11
CA ASP A 579 35.45 -8.12 2.48
C ASP A 579 36.84 -8.58 2.92
N ASN A 580 36.91 -9.29 4.04
CA ASN A 580 38.16 -9.88 4.54
C ASN A 580 39.34 -8.89 4.62
N ASN A 581 39.08 -7.62 4.96
CA ASN A 581 40.07 -6.55 4.99
C ASN A 581 40.80 -6.33 3.64
N ALA A 582 40.08 -6.43 2.52
CA ALA A 582 40.64 -6.28 1.17
C ALA A 582 41.50 -5.01 1.01
N TRP A 583 41.05 -3.86 1.54
CA TRP A 583 41.79 -2.59 1.52
C TRP A 583 42.10 -2.08 2.94
N ALA A 584 42.89 -2.84 3.71
CA ALA A 584 43.28 -2.46 5.08
C ALA A 584 44.30 -1.32 5.12
N ASP A 585 45.13 -1.20 4.09
CA ASP A 585 46.14 -0.15 3.93
C ASP A 585 46.27 0.35 2.49
N VAL A 586 47.11 1.37 2.29
CA VAL A 586 47.33 2.01 1.00
C VAL A 586 48.01 1.13 -0.05
N ASN A 587 48.83 0.15 0.37
CA ASN A 587 49.49 -0.76 -0.56
C ASN A 587 48.45 -1.71 -1.15
N GLN A 588 47.54 -2.22 -0.33
CA GLN A 588 46.44 -3.06 -0.81
C GLN A 588 45.46 -2.29 -1.69
N ALA A 589 45.12 -1.05 -1.31
CA ALA A 589 44.24 -0.19 -2.12
C ALA A 589 44.83 0.14 -3.51
N THR A 590 46.15 0.14 -3.64
CA THR A 590 46.87 0.44 -4.89
C THR A 590 47.54 -0.78 -5.54
N ASP A 591 47.27 -1.98 -5.02
CA ASP A 591 47.80 -3.21 -5.57
C ASP A 591 47.35 -3.39 -7.05
N PRO A 592 48.25 -3.72 -7.99
CA PRO A 592 47.90 -3.83 -9.40
C PRO A 592 46.88 -4.93 -9.73
N GLY A 593 46.81 -6.00 -8.92
CA GLY A 593 45.97 -7.17 -9.16
C GLY A 593 44.68 -7.21 -8.34
N THR A 594 44.64 -6.51 -7.21
CA THR A 594 43.53 -6.57 -6.23
C THR A 594 43.07 -5.19 -5.73
N GLY A 595 43.81 -4.13 -6.04
CA GLY A 595 43.49 -2.75 -5.65
C GLY A 595 42.52 -2.07 -6.61
N ILE A 596 42.70 -0.76 -6.79
CA ILE A 596 41.83 0.08 -7.63
C ILE A 596 41.86 -0.27 -9.13
N ALA A 597 42.97 -0.80 -9.65
CA ALA A 597 43.11 -1.04 -11.09
C ALA A 597 42.09 -2.07 -11.65
N PRO A 598 41.91 -3.26 -11.05
CA PRO A 598 40.85 -4.20 -11.43
C PRO A 598 39.44 -3.63 -11.35
N LEU A 599 39.14 -2.77 -10.35
CA LEU A 599 37.82 -2.16 -10.21
C LEU A 599 37.46 -1.25 -11.39
N ARG A 600 38.44 -0.69 -12.10
CA ARG A 600 38.20 0.19 -13.26
C ARG A 600 37.73 -0.58 -14.50
N ILE A 601 37.87 -1.90 -14.54
CA ILE A 601 37.55 -2.70 -15.73
C ILE A 601 36.04 -2.64 -15.99
N GLY A 602 35.66 -2.18 -17.19
CA GLY A 602 34.26 -2.09 -17.61
C GLY A 602 33.49 -0.89 -17.04
N ILE A 603 34.13 -0.02 -16.24
CA ILE A 603 33.50 1.20 -15.71
C ILE A 603 33.67 2.37 -16.68
N THR A 604 32.62 3.18 -16.81
CA THR A 604 32.69 4.50 -17.42
C THR A 604 33.38 5.49 -16.46
N LEU A 605 34.70 5.57 -16.56
CA LEU A 605 35.57 6.14 -15.52
C LEU A 605 35.35 7.62 -15.22
N ASP A 606 34.94 8.41 -16.19
CA ASP A 606 34.66 9.84 -16.02
C ASP A 606 33.30 10.10 -15.36
N HIS A 607 32.41 9.10 -15.31
CA HIS A 607 31.10 9.14 -14.64
C HIS A 607 31.09 8.49 -13.26
N ALA A 608 32.26 8.18 -12.71
CA ALA A 608 32.39 7.52 -11.42
C ALA A 608 33.46 8.18 -10.55
N ALA A 609 33.30 8.10 -9.23
CA ALA A 609 34.36 8.40 -8.26
C ALA A 609 34.31 7.41 -7.11
N ILE A 610 35.47 7.13 -6.51
CA ILE A 610 35.59 6.27 -5.33
C ILE A 610 36.17 7.07 -4.17
N TYR A 611 35.70 6.76 -2.96
CA TYR A 611 36.15 7.39 -1.72
C TYR A 611 36.60 6.30 -0.74
N TRP A 612 37.75 6.50 -0.08
CA TRP A 612 38.29 5.55 0.88
C TRP A 612 38.98 6.29 2.04
N PRO A 613 38.90 5.76 3.28
CA PRO A 613 38.28 4.50 3.70
C PRO A 613 36.77 4.59 4.00
N ARG A 614 36.18 3.47 4.43
CA ARG A 614 34.82 3.45 4.99
C ARG A 614 34.75 4.24 6.29
N LEU A 615 33.53 4.64 6.64
CA LEU A 615 33.24 5.54 7.75
C LEU A 615 32.67 4.77 8.93
N LEU A 616 33.05 5.14 10.15
CA LEU A 616 32.47 4.59 11.37
C LEU A 616 31.27 5.43 11.78
N ALA A 617 30.09 4.82 11.92
CA ALA A 617 28.86 5.48 12.31
C ALA A 617 28.05 4.64 13.32
N VAL A 618 27.12 5.27 14.03
CA VAL A 618 26.19 4.55 14.91
C VAL A 618 25.03 4.02 14.08
N VAL A 619 24.91 2.69 14.02
CA VAL A 619 23.84 1.98 13.32
C VAL A 619 23.18 1.03 14.33
N ASP A 620 21.87 1.16 14.52
CA ASP A 620 21.10 0.42 15.54
C ASP A 620 21.68 0.50 16.96
N GLY A 621 22.25 1.65 17.33
CA GLY A 621 22.86 1.87 18.65
C GLY A 621 24.28 1.30 18.81
N VAL A 622 24.85 0.70 17.76
CA VAL A 622 26.21 0.13 17.78
C VAL A 622 27.09 0.82 16.74
N GLN A 623 28.37 1.02 17.05
CA GLN A 623 29.34 1.51 16.08
C GLN A 623 29.60 0.45 15.00
N ARG A 624 29.35 0.78 13.73
CA ARG A 624 29.62 -0.05 12.56
C ARG A 624 30.36 0.74 11.49
N ALA A 625 31.16 0.06 10.68
CA ALA A 625 31.68 0.64 9.45
C ALA A 625 30.60 0.59 8.35
N ILE A 626 30.45 1.69 7.62
CA ILE A 626 29.54 1.86 6.50
C ILE A 626 30.28 2.45 5.30
N ASP A 627 29.83 2.11 4.10
CA ASP A 627 30.44 2.65 2.91
C ASP A 627 30.20 4.17 2.78
N PRO A 628 31.14 4.91 2.16
CA PRO A 628 31.09 6.38 2.16
C PRO A 628 30.12 6.98 1.14
N SER A 629 29.64 6.23 0.14
CA SER A 629 28.85 6.76 -0.98
C SER A 629 27.63 7.60 -0.56
N GLY A 630 26.81 7.11 0.37
CA GLY A 630 25.66 7.88 0.90
C GLY A 630 26.07 9.20 1.56
N THR A 631 27.15 9.19 2.34
CA THR A 631 27.71 10.39 2.99
C THR A 631 28.22 11.39 1.96
N GLN A 632 28.95 10.90 0.95
CA GLN A 632 29.51 11.73 -0.13
C GLN A 632 28.43 12.32 -1.03
N ALA A 633 27.37 11.56 -1.35
CA ALA A 633 26.21 12.07 -2.07
C ALA A 633 25.54 13.23 -1.32
N GLY A 634 25.43 13.14 0.01
CA GLY A 634 24.91 14.22 0.84
C GLY A 634 25.83 15.44 0.85
N LEU A 635 27.14 15.22 0.97
CA LEU A 635 28.15 16.27 0.90
C LEU A 635 28.12 17.00 -0.45
N TYR A 636 27.97 16.27 -1.57
CA TYR A 636 27.79 16.87 -2.89
C TYR A 636 26.60 17.82 -2.89
N ALA A 637 25.45 17.39 -2.37
CA ALA A 637 24.25 18.23 -2.28
C ALA A 637 24.48 19.52 -1.46
N ARG A 638 25.22 19.42 -0.35
CA ARG A 638 25.52 20.57 0.51
C ARG A 638 26.48 21.57 -0.14
N ILE A 639 27.50 21.08 -0.83
CA ILE A 639 28.45 21.96 -1.54
C ILE A 639 27.77 22.59 -2.75
N ASP A 640 27.00 21.82 -3.52
CA ASP A 640 26.25 22.33 -4.66
C ASP A 640 25.29 23.46 -4.28
N SER A 641 24.52 23.28 -3.20
CA SER A 641 23.53 24.27 -2.75
C SER A 641 24.16 25.55 -2.18
N SER A 642 25.37 25.48 -1.63
CA SER A 642 26.05 26.62 -1.00
C SER A 642 27.06 27.32 -1.92
N ARG A 643 27.68 26.59 -2.86
CA ARG A 643 28.84 27.06 -3.65
C ARG A 643 28.73 26.75 -5.15
N GLY A 644 27.69 26.04 -5.57
CA GLY A 644 27.52 25.58 -6.95
C GLY A 644 28.29 24.29 -7.26
N VAL A 645 27.80 23.53 -8.24
CA VAL A 645 28.34 22.22 -8.63
C VAL A 645 29.79 22.25 -9.12
N TRP A 646 30.25 23.42 -9.56
CA TRP A 646 31.63 23.66 -10.01
C TRP A 646 32.64 23.77 -8.86
N LYS A 647 32.19 23.84 -7.60
CA LYS A 647 33.09 23.77 -6.43
C LYS A 647 33.39 22.32 -6.09
N ALA A 648 34.68 21.98 -5.98
CA ALA A 648 35.12 20.67 -5.54
C ALA A 648 34.54 20.33 -4.15
N PRO A 649 33.88 19.17 -3.97
CA PRO A 649 33.34 18.72 -2.69
C PRO A 649 34.44 18.11 -1.79
N ALA A 650 35.54 18.85 -1.64
CA ALA A 650 36.72 18.44 -0.90
C ALA A 650 37.39 19.66 -0.23
N GLY A 651 38.24 19.38 0.77
CA GLY A 651 38.98 20.37 1.56
C GLY A 651 38.38 20.59 2.94
N LEU A 652 38.85 21.63 3.65
CA LEU A 652 38.47 21.86 5.05
C LEU A 652 36.98 22.19 5.27
N GLU A 653 36.28 22.69 4.24
CA GLU A 653 34.83 22.94 4.28
C GLU A 653 33.99 21.68 4.01
N ALA A 654 34.62 20.60 3.54
CA ALA A 654 33.96 19.35 3.16
C ALA A 654 33.90 18.36 4.34
N ASN A 655 33.43 18.83 5.48
CA ASN A 655 33.30 18.03 6.71
C ASN A 655 32.21 16.95 6.60
N LEU A 656 32.45 15.76 7.13
CA LEU A 656 31.47 14.67 7.12
C LEU A 656 30.69 14.71 8.44
N LEU A 657 29.38 14.88 8.35
CA LEU A 657 28.47 14.93 9.49
C LEU A 657 27.98 13.52 9.83
N GLY A 658 27.65 13.27 11.11
CA GLY A 658 27.07 12.00 11.55
C GLY A 658 28.03 10.80 11.57
N VAL A 659 29.34 11.04 11.44
CA VAL A 659 30.38 10.01 11.49
C VAL A 659 31.25 10.16 12.75
N LEU A 660 31.68 9.03 13.31
CA LEU A 660 32.52 8.94 14.50
C LEU A 660 34.01 8.79 14.17
N GLY A 661 34.32 8.25 12.99
CA GLY A 661 35.69 7.88 12.62
C GLY A 661 35.79 7.37 11.19
N VAL A 662 37.00 6.91 10.84
CA VAL A 662 37.31 6.21 9.59
C VAL A 662 37.94 4.86 9.93
N GLU A 663 37.74 3.84 9.09
CA GLU A 663 38.37 2.52 9.30
C GLU A 663 39.90 2.59 9.24
N HIS A 664 40.45 3.41 8.33
CA HIS A 664 41.89 3.60 8.16
C HIS A 664 42.28 5.07 8.37
N ARG A 665 43.11 5.35 9.37
CA ARG A 665 43.58 6.72 9.62
C ARG A 665 44.77 7.07 8.71
N MET A 666 44.49 7.84 7.67
CA MET A 666 45.45 8.16 6.62
C MET A 666 46.43 9.30 6.96
N THR A 667 47.72 9.07 6.76
CA THR A 667 48.77 10.09 6.81
C THR A 667 48.88 10.89 5.50
N ASP A 668 49.71 11.94 5.46
CA ASP A 668 49.97 12.67 4.21
C ASP A 668 50.73 11.81 3.19
N ALA A 669 51.62 10.93 3.64
CA ALA A 669 52.35 9.99 2.79
C ALA A 669 51.40 8.96 2.15
N ASP A 670 50.49 8.42 2.95
CA ASP A 670 49.44 7.50 2.49
C ASP A 670 48.57 8.15 1.40
N ASN A 671 48.13 9.39 1.63
CA ASN A 671 47.38 10.15 0.63
C ASN A 671 48.18 10.39 -0.66
N GLY A 672 49.49 10.60 -0.53
CA GLY A 672 50.42 10.74 -1.67
C GLY A 672 50.53 9.49 -2.55
N ILE A 673 50.19 8.31 -2.03
CA ILE A 673 50.19 7.04 -2.77
C ILE A 673 48.86 6.85 -3.51
N ILE A 674 47.73 7.09 -2.83
CA ILE A 674 46.41 6.76 -3.38
C ILE A 674 45.83 7.85 -4.30
N ASN A 675 46.17 9.13 -4.09
CA ASN A 675 45.63 10.23 -4.87
C ASN A 675 46.08 10.21 -6.35
N PRO A 676 47.35 9.88 -6.68
CA PRO A 676 47.77 9.57 -8.05
C PRO A 676 46.95 8.44 -8.70
N GLN A 677 46.40 7.53 -7.90
CA GLN A 677 45.51 6.46 -8.35
C GLN A 677 44.03 6.87 -8.35
N ALA A 678 43.70 8.16 -8.22
CA ALA A 678 42.34 8.68 -8.20
C ALA A 678 41.41 8.01 -7.17
N VAL A 679 41.98 7.59 -6.03
CA VAL A 679 41.20 7.20 -4.86
C VAL A 679 41.10 8.42 -3.95
N ASN A 680 39.87 8.90 -3.74
CA ASN A 680 39.66 10.13 -2.95
C ASN A 680 39.71 9.82 -1.45
N ALA A 681 40.62 10.49 -0.75
CA ALA A 681 40.87 10.26 0.66
C ALA A 681 39.79 10.84 1.58
N LEU A 682 39.34 10.08 2.58
CA LEU A 682 38.60 10.60 3.73
C LEU A 682 39.53 10.66 4.94
N ARG A 683 39.70 11.86 5.52
CA ARG A 683 40.78 12.13 6.48
C ARG A 683 40.29 12.79 7.75
N ILE A 684 40.99 12.52 8.85
CA ILE A 684 40.77 13.16 10.14
C ILE A 684 41.72 14.36 10.27
N PHE A 685 41.16 15.54 10.46
CA PHE A 685 41.86 16.75 10.88
C PHE A 685 41.36 17.21 12.25
N PRO A 686 42.06 18.15 12.92
CA PRO A 686 41.60 18.70 14.21
C PRO A 686 40.19 19.31 14.18
N ASN A 687 39.73 19.77 13.02
CA ASN A 687 38.40 20.35 12.80
C ASN A 687 37.32 19.32 12.39
N GLY A 688 37.65 18.03 12.33
CA GLY A 688 36.72 16.96 12.02
C GLY A 688 37.20 16.02 10.92
N ILE A 689 36.31 15.11 10.52
CA ILE A 689 36.53 14.18 9.40
C ILE A 689 36.11 14.89 8.12
N VAL A 690 36.94 14.88 7.08
CA VAL A 690 36.70 15.63 5.85
C VAL A 690 36.95 14.77 4.61
N SER A 691 36.26 15.11 3.51
CA SER A 691 36.62 14.65 2.18
C SER A 691 37.84 15.43 1.67
N TRP A 692 38.90 14.72 1.29
CA TRP A 692 40.22 15.28 0.93
C TRP A 692 40.68 14.85 -0.48
N GLY A 693 39.73 14.60 -1.38
CA GLY A 693 39.97 14.33 -2.79
C GLY A 693 38.72 14.58 -3.63
N ALA A 694 38.89 14.98 -4.90
CA ALA A 694 37.78 15.26 -5.81
C ALA A 694 38.07 14.81 -7.26
N ARG A 695 38.79 13.69 -7.44
CA ARG A 695 39.11 13.08 -8.72
C ARG A 695 38.02 12.09 -9.15
N THR A 696 37.72 12.04 -10.45
CA THR A 696 36.93 10.94 -11.04
C THR A 696 37.81 9.70 -11.14
N MET A 697 37.22 8.53 -11.42
CA MET A 697 38.01 7.31 -11.66
C MET A 697 38.86 7.39 -12.95
N ALA A 698 38.59 8.37 -13.83
CA ALA A 698 39.43 8.70 -14.98
C ALA A 698 40.62 9.61 -14.60
N GLY A 699 40.66 10.13 -13.37
CA GLY A 699 41.64 11.13 -12.94
C GLY A 699 42.97 10.59 -12.42
N PHE A 700 43.26 9.30 -12.62
CA PHE A 700 44.54 8.73 -12.18
C PHE A 700 45.66 9.24 -13.08
N ASP A 701 46.85 9.38 -12.51
CA ASP A 701 47.99 9.91 -13.25
C ASP A 701 48.37 8.91 -14.37
N ASN A 702 48.52 9.42 -15.59
CA ASN A 702 48.68 8.66 -16.84
C ASN A 702 47.42 7.99 -17.41
N SER A 703 46.21 8.41 -17.01
CA SER A 703 44.96 7.95 -17.65
C SER A 703 44.80 8.39 -19.10
N GLY A 704 45.50 9.44 -19.51
CA GLY A 704 45.31 10.11 -20.80
C GLY A 704 44.04 10.97 -20.88
N ASN A 705 43.29 11.12 -19.78
CA ASN A 705 42.07 11.91 -19.69
C ASN A 705 42.21 13.08 -18.71
N ASP A 706 42.75 14.19 -19.20
CA ASP A 706 42.97 15.41 -18.41
C ASP A 706 41.77 16.36 -18.36
N ASP A 707 40.76 16.12 -19.21
CA ASP A 707 39.57 16.97 -19.33
C ASP A 707 38.57 16.67 -18.22
N PHE A 708 38.31 15.40 -17.95
CA PHE A 708 37.36 14.96 -16.91
C PHE A 708 38.05 14.37 -15.67
N LYS A 709 39.27 14.81 -15.38
CA LYS A 709 40.04 14.41 -14.18
C LYS A 709 39.30 14.68 -12.87
N TYR A 710 38.48 15.75 -12.81
CA TYR A 710 37.87 16.25 -11.57
C TYR A 710 36.36 16.10 -11.54
N VAL A 711 35.84 15.64 -10.39
CA VAL A 711 34.42 15.54 -10.06
C VAL A 711 33.64 16.83 -10.36
N PRO A 712 34.02 18.02 -9.86
CA PRO A 712 33.26 19.26 -10.14
C PRO A 712 33.23 19.61 -11.63
N VAL A 713 34.26 19.25 -12.40
CA VAL A 713 34.29 19.51 -13.84
C VAL A 713 33.29 18.61 -14.56
N ARG A 714 33.32 17.29 -14.32
CA ARG A 714 32.32 16.38 -14.91
C ARG A 714 30.90 16.74 -14.49
N ARG A 715 30.65 16.97 -13.20
CA ARG A 715 29.30 17.26 -12.70
C ARG A 715 28.75 18.60 -13.23
N LEU A 716 29.61 19.60 -13.45
CA LEU A 716 29.23 20.83 -14.16
C LEU A 716 28.82 20.54 -15.61
N THR A 717 29.60 19.72 -16.33
CA THR A 717 29.27 19.32 -17.71
C THR A 717 27.92 18.61 -17.76
N LEU A 718 27.66 17.66 -16.86
CA LEU A 718 26.39 16.94 -16.77
C LEU A 718 25.20 17.87 -16.52
N LEU A 719 25.36 18.87 -15.63
CA LEU A 719 24.34 19.91 -15.40
C LEU A 719 24.02 20.68 -16.69
N ILE A 720 25.05 21.08 -17.44
CA ILE A 720 24.89 21.85 -18.68
C ILE A 720 24.20 20.99 -19.75
N GLU A 721 24.69 19.77 -19.99
CA GLU A 721 24.13 18.83 -20.96
C GLU A 721 22.64 18.58 -20.71
N GLU A 722 22.26 18.30 -19.47
CA GLU A 722 20.88 17.98 -19.12
C GLU A 722 19.95 19.20 -19.17
N SER A 723 20.43 20.36 -18.70
CA SER A 723 19.65 21.61 -18.77
C SER A 723 19.40 22.05 -20.21
N LEU A 724 20.42 21.96 -21.07
CA LEU A 724 20.28 22.30 -22.49
C LEU A 724 19.35 21.33 -23.22
N TYR A 725 19.48 20.02 -22.97
CA TYR A 725 18.62 19.02 -23.59
C TYR A 725 17.14 19.24 -23.27
N ARG A 726 16.80 19.51 -22.01
CA ARG A 726 15.41 19.81 -21.62
C ARG A 726 14.96 21.17 -22.14
N GLY A 727 15.81 22.18 -22.01
CA GLY A 727 15.52 23.56 -22.35
C GLY A 727 15.36 23.82 -23.86
N LEU A 728 15.98 22.99 -24.70
CA LEU A 728 15.91 23.11 -26.16
C LEU A 728 14.84 22.21 -26.81
N ARG A 729 13.99 21.53 -26.03
CA ARG A 729 12.90 20.69 -26.57
C ARG A 729 11.91 21.45 -27.45
N PHE A 730 11.77 22.77 -27.27
CA PHE A 730 10.92 23.60 -28.12
C PHE A 730 11.39 23.65 -29.58
N ALA A 731 12.63 23.30 -29.87
CA ALA A 731 13.18 23.33 -31.23
C ALA A 731 12.70 22.14 -32.09
N VAL A 732 12.15 21.09 -31.47
CA VAL A 732 11.70 19.89 -32.17
C VAL A 732 10.43 20.22 -32.97
N PHE A 733 10.42 19.84 -34.25
CA PHE A 733 9.36 20.13 -35.24
C PHE A 733 9.18 21.60 -35.64
N GLU A 734 10.09 22.49 -35.26
CA GLU A 734 10.11 23.86 -35.76
C GLU A 734 10.78 23.93 -37.15
N PRO A 735 10.44 24.93 -37.99
CA PRO A 735 11.15 25.15 -39.25
C PRO A 735 12.66 25.35 -39.05
N ASN A 736 13.47 24.48 -39.68
CA ASN A 736 14.93 24.46 -39.54
C ASN A 736 15.58 25.56 -40.40
N ASP A 737 15.55 26.79 -39.90
CA ASP A 737 16.17 27.96 -40.53
C ASP A 737 16.64 28.97 -39.45
N GLU A 738 17.33 30.02 -39.87
CA GLU A 738 17.95 31.06 -39.03
C GLU A 738 17.05 31.61 -37.90
N PRO A 739 15.72 31.80 -38.05
CA PRO A 739 14.86 32.20 -36.94
C PRO A 739 14.86 31.22 -35.76
N LEU A 740 14.87 29.91 -36.04
CA LEU A 740 14.97 28.87 -35.01
C LEU A 740 16.37 28.90 -34.36
N TRP A 741 17.42 28.98 -35.17
CA TRP A 741 18.80 29.01 -34.69
C TRP A 741 19.06 30.21 -33.78
N ALA A 742 18.52 31.39 -34.13
CA ALA A 742 18.57 32.58 -33.30
C ALA A 742 17.89 32.39 -31.93
N ARG A 743 16.72 31.72 -31.89
CA ARG A 743 16.02 31.38 -30.64
C ARG A 743 16.83 30.42 -29.78
N ILE A 744 17.46 29.42 -30.38
CA ILE A 744 18.36 28.47 -29.69
C ILE A 744 19.56 29.20 -29.09
N ARG A 745 20.24 30.04 -29.88
CA ARG A 745 21.39 30.84 -29.40
C ARG A 745 21.00 31.76 -28.25
N LEU A 746 19.84 32.41 -28.32
CA LEU A 746 19.34 33.28 -27.24
C LEU A 746 19.07 32.48 -25.95
N ALA A 747 18.36 31.34 -26.06
CA ALA A 747 18.00 30.50 -24.92
C ALA A 747 19.24 29.89 -24.23
N ALA A 748 20.08 29.18 -25.01
CA ALA A 748 21.30 28.56 -24.50
C ALA A 748 22.33 29.61 -24.06
N GLY A 749 22.48 30.70 -24.80
CA GLY A 749 23.37 31.80 -24.45
C GLY A 749 22.96 32.49 -23.14
N GLY A 750 21.67 32.69 -22.91
CA GLY A 750 21.14 33.23 -21.65
C GLY A 750 21.44 32.33 -20.45
N PHE A 751 21.26 31.01 -20.61
CA PHE A 751 21.58 30.02 -19.58
C PHE A 751 23.07 30.01 -19.22
N MET A 752 23.94 29.92 -20.23
CA MET A 752 25.39 29.91 -20.02
C MET A 752 25.87 31.23 -19.41
N ASN A 753 25.29 32.37 -19.79
CA ASN A 753 25.59 33.66 -19.17
C ASN A 753 25.23 33.69 -17.68
N ASN A 754 24.09 33.08 -17.30
CA ASN A 754 23.70 33.01 -15.90
C ASN A 754 24.70 32.19 -15.07
N LEU A 755 25.19 31.07 -15.59
CA LEU A 755 26.26 30.29 -14.95
C LEU A 755 27.56 31.09 -14.85
N PHE A 756 27.94 31.82 -15.91
CA PHE A 756 29.09 32.72 -15.88
C PHE A 756 28.99 33.78 -14.77
N ARG A 757 27.82 34.43 -14.65
CA ARG A 757 27.57 35.44 -13.60
C ARG A 757 27.62 34.88 -12.19
N GLN A 758 27.33 33.58 -12.03
CA GLN A 758 27.47 32.85 -10.76
C GLN A 758 28.92 32.41 -10.48
N GLY A 759 29.84 32.62 -11.43
CA GLY A 759 31.25 32.25 -11.29
C GLY A 759 31.54 30.78 -11.62
N ALA A 760 30.69 30.13 -12.43
CA ALA A 760 30.88 28.71 -12.80
C ALA A 760 32.07 28.46 -13.75
N PHE A 761 32.48 29.48 -14.50
CA PHE A 761 33.48 29.38 -15.56
C PHE A 761 34.72 30.22 -15.27
N LYS A 762 35.84 29.80 -15.84
CA LYS A 762 37.09 30.58 -15.85
C LYS A 762 36.99 31.69 -16.90
N GLY A 763 37.46 32.88 -16.58
CA GLY A 763 37.57 34.01 -17.52
C GLY A 763 37.00 35.29 -16.94
N ALA A 764 37.54 36.44 -17.35
CA ALA A 764 37.05 37.74 -16.91
C ALA A 764 35.89 38.26 -17.77
N LYS A 765 35.77 37.78 -19.02
CA LYS A 765 34.73 38.14 -19.98
C LYS A 765 33.96 36.89 -20.39
N SER A 766 32.68 37.06 -20.74
CA SER A 766 31.83 35.95 -21.21
C SER A 766 32.42 35.24 -22.44
N SER A 767 33.04 35.98 -23.37
CA SER A 767 33.70 35.44 -24.57
C SER A 767 34.88 34.51 -24.29
N ASP A 768 35.54 34.67 -23.14
CA ASP A 768 36.65 33.81 -22.72
C ASP A 768 36.16 32.59 -21.94
N ALA A 769 34.92 32.67 -21.43
CA ALA A 769 34.35 31.73 -20.48
C ALA A 769 33.43 30.70 -21.13
N TYR A 770 32.64 31.10 -22.13
CA TYR A 770 31.78 30.19 -22.90
C TYR A 770 31.45 30.73 -24.28
N PHE A 771 31.00 29.85 -25.17
CA PHE A 771 30.39 30.22 -26.44
C PHE A 771 29.21 29.28 -26.75
N VAL A 772 28.25 29.80 -27.51
CA VAL A 772 27.12 29.05 -28.07
C VAL A 772 27.03 29.38 -29.55
N LYS A 773 27.14 28.37 -30.40
CA LYS A 773 27.10 28.51 -31.86
C LYS A 773 26.03 27.59 -32.44
N CYS A 774 25.17 28.17 -33.27
CA CYS A 774 24.13 27.47 -34.02
C CYS A 774 23.82 28.36 -35.22
N ASP A 775 24.39 28.04 -36.37
CA ASP A 775 24.33 28.83 -37.60
C ASP A 775 24.65 27.92 -38.82
N ALA A 776 24.72 28.52 -40.00
CA ALA A 776 25.06 27.81 -41.24
C ALA A 776 26.49 27.22 -41.26
N GLU A 777 27.38 27.63 -40.34
CA GLU A 777 28.70 27.02 -40.20
C GLU A 777 28.67 25.76 -39.34
N THR A 778 27.71 25.63 -38.40
CA THR A 778 27.50 24.40 -37.62
C THR A 778 26.48 23.46 -38.27
N THR A 779 25.49 23.98 -38.99
CA THR A 779 24.41 23.23 -39.62
C THR A 779 24.48 23.41 -41.13
N THR A 780 24.99 22.40 -41.84
CA THR A 780 25.17 22.44 -43.30
C THR A 780 23.84 22.24 -44.04
N GLN A 781 23.78 22.54 -45.34
CA GLN A 781 22.57 22.28 -46.14
C GLN A 781 22.14 20.81 -46.08
N ASN A 782 23.09 19.87 -46.07
CA ASN A 782 22.78 18.45 -45.92
C ASN A 782 22.17 18.13 -44.54
N ASP A 783 22.62 18.79 -43.46
CA ASP A 783 22.00 18.63 -42.15
C ASP A 783 20.56 19.16 -42.15
N ILE A 784 20.31 20.30 -42.79
CA ILE A 784 18.97 20.88 -42.95
C ILE A 784 18.05 19.91 -43.71
N ASP A 785 18.52 19.35 -44.82
CA ASP A 785 17.78 18.40 -45.64
C ASP A 785 17.46 17.09 -44.87
N LEU A 786 18.32 16.72 -43.90
CA LEU A 786 18.11 15.60 -42.98
C LEU A 786 17.29 15.97 -41.73
N GLY A 787 16.88 17.23 -41.57
CA GLY A 787 16.14 17.72 -40.41
C GLY A 787 16.97 17.84 -39.13
N ILE A 788 18.30 17.94 -39.25
CA ILE A 788 19.25 18.03 -38.14
C ILE A 788 19.61 19.51 -37.88
N VAL A 789 19.66 19.90 -36.59
CA VAL A 789 20.18 21.19 -36.13
C VAL A 789 21.38 20.94 -35.23
N ASN A 790 22.53 21.54 -35.55
CA ASN A 790 23.76 21.36 -34.78
C ASN A 790 24.02 22.58 -33.89
N VAL A 791 24.03 22.35 -32.58
CA VAL A 791 24.32 23.37 -31.55
C VAL A 791 25.66 23.02 -30.90
N VAL A 792 26.64 23.91 -31.05
CA VAL A 792 27.96 23.75 -30.44
C VAL A 792 28.06 24.67 -29.24
N VAL A 793 28.20 24.07 -28.05
CA VAL A 793 28.40 24.79 -26.79
C VAL A 793 29.78 24.45 -26.25
N GLY A 794 30.58 25.47 -25.95
CA GLY A 794 31.87 25.31 -25.28
C GLY A 794 31.95 26.19 -24.04
N PHE A 795 32.71 25.74 -23.04
CA PHE A 795 32.94 26.49 -21.81
C PHE A 795 34.32 26.20 -21.21
N ALA A 796 34.82 27.11 -20.40
CA ALA A 796 36.10 27.00 -19.70
C ALA A 796 35.86 26.61 -18.22
N PRO A 797 36.10 25.36 -17.81
CA PRO A 797 35.86 24.92 -16.44
C PRO A 797 36.88 25.50 -15.45
N LEU A 798 36.47 25.61 -14.19
CA LEU A 798 37.36 25.87 -13.05
C LEU A 798 38.01 24.56 -12.59
N LYS A 799 39.32 24.41 -12.79
CA LYS A 799 40.09 23.27 -12.23
C LYS A 799 40.50 23.59 -10.78
N PRO A 800 40.28 22.68 -9.81
CA PRO A 800 40.63 22.92 -8.41
C PRO A 800 42.15 22.97 -8.20
N ALA A 801 42.60 23.78 -7.23
CA ALA A 801 43.99 23.80 -6.79
C ALA A 801 44.25 22.68 -5.76
N GLU A 802 44.81 21.55 -6.20
CA GLU A 802 45.16 20.43 -5.32
C GLU A 802 46.46 20.67 -4.51
N PHE A 803 47.36 21.52 -5.01
CA PHE A 803 48.67 21.76 -4.42
C PHE A 803 48.92 23.27 -4.26
N VAL A 804 49.43 23.67 -3.10
CA VAL A 804 49.92 25.03 -2.83
C VAL A 804 51.39 24.93 -2.45
N ILE A 805 52.28 25.43 -3.30
CA ILE A 805 53.72 25.43 -3.07
C ILE A 805 54.11 26.81 -2.52
N VAL A 806 54.52 26.86 -1.25
CA VAL A 806 55.06 28.09 -0.62
C VAL A 806 56.58 28.04 -0.70
N VAL A 807 57.16 28.91 -1.54
CA VAL A 807 58.61 29.05 -1.67
C VAL A 807 59.08 30.19 -0.77
N ILE A 808 59.74 29.86 0.33
CA ILE A 808 60.36 30.85 1.23
C ILE A 808 61.83 31.03 0.81
N ARG A 809 62.23 32.27 0.52
CA ARG A 809 63.64 32.64 0.27
C ARG A 809 64.09 33.65 1.32
N GLN A 810 65.28 33.44 1.87
CA GLN A 810 65.94 34.45 2.70
C GLN A 810 66.58 35.50 1.78
N ILE A 811 66.19 36.76 1.91
CA ILE A 811 66.83 37.87 1.18
C ILE A 811 68.18 38.14 1.86
N ALA A 812 69.29 37.90 1.17
CA ALA A 812 70.62 38.30 1.61
C ALA A 812 70.93 39.72 1.08
N GLY A 813 71.01 40.70 2.00
CA GLY A 813 71.73 41.97 1.86
C GLY A 813 71.30 42.93 0.73
N GLN A 814 70.44 43.90 1.03
CA GLN A 814 70.49 45.19 0.34
C GLN A 814 71.65 45.99 0.92
N VAL A 815 72.77 46.07 0.19
CA VAL A 815 73.75 47.14 0.39
C VAL A 815 73.23 48.34 -0.40
N GLN A 816 72.77 49.37 0.31
CA GLN A 816 72.66 50.71 -0.26
C GLN A 816 74.07 51.19 -0.60
N VAL A 817 74.32 51.50 -1.87
CA VAL A 817 75.33 52.46 -2.28
C VAL A 817 74.63 53.57 -3.04
#